data_AF-A0A9X4AP66-F1
#
_entry.id   AF-A0A9X4AP66-F1
#
_cell.length_a   1.000
_cell.length_b   1.000
_cell.length_c   1.000
_cell.angle_alpha   90.00
_cell.angle_beta   90.00
_cell.angle_gamma   90.00
#
_symmetry.space_group_name_H-M   'P 1'
#
loop_
_entity.id
_entity.type
_entity.pdbx_description
1 polymer ?
#
loop_
_entity_poly.entity_id
_entity_poly.type
_entity_poly.pdbx_seq_one_letter_code
_entity_poly.pdbx_strand_id
1 'polypeptide(L)'
;MGAFFTNVHVRLPKGASFEPFRAALIAAAEEEGAELCAEGAEPDRTVLILGPNKHGWVSIYDERTEGQDQALLDGLAALASRALGAPAITVLVHDSDVLCMDLFAEGACVDRYNSHPSYFGEEADESDAEEVSGHPERWASRFALGISAAELSAIWSGKELFAEATLAETARALGAPPERMGVGYRYLDEKTRAKATALRFRLRERPGYEAAAAGPTVLVAQTVGESVPARFSVGDELRVSLTTHNHGGPSQGLQVVAWGEAITQGLVKVERFEVLVGDVRAGAQHENVAPSARDYKCTPMVVAELEKAVLPAGVPGGFHAMAPGGDWQRAFTAMQRAQVHVNVVGRVVSAGAATLHVGLKPLAHREGRTSITYELTLDAPLWRPLRAAPEMPSQVLLPLSMGQLWVAFVVFPDRSEAVVQHAAQAFEKLATLVAPASGFDTAMFLAKAGRRPDSKSAPGKGFFEGARWRKLVEGMHKEQVVTVQRQEDMHALMAQAAATGVMPMPGLGVSFGGSILPQNKPETAVLSLWVNVTELAEAQVSAERAHLVEVVEGAMERLGALQGFLTRWGTAPSNSLNTTPYEVACGIHGDTLHPSWASRWLRAVGSEATWIGAPLLAHLDADSRKRLAQVADVRPGTGWLRVEPRPGESLTEIEQALAALLPER
;
A
#
# COMPACT_ATOMS: atom_id res chain seq x y z
N MET A 1 6.97 -7.05 0.37
CA MET A 1 6.98 -6.88 -1.09
C MET A 1 6.74 -8.26 -1.66
N GLY A 2 5.66 -8.45 -2.41
CA GLY A 2 5.40 -9.73 -3.07
C GLY A 2 6.35 -9.96 -4.24
N ALA A 3 6.30 -11.17 -4.77
CA ALA A 3 7.09 -11.60 -5.92
C ALA A 3 6.34 -11.28 -7.22
N PHE A 4 7.08 -10.84 -8.23
CA PHE A 4 6.60 -10.58 -9.57
C PHE A 4 7.48 -11.31 -10.56
N PHE A 5 7.01 -12.42 -11.12
CA PHE A 5 7.82 -13.17 -12.09
C PHE A 5 6.99 -13.88 -13.14
N THR A 6 7.65 -14.22 -14.25
CA THR A 6 7.13 -15.10 -15.28
C THR A 6 8.17 -16.11 -15.75
N ASN A 7 7.71 -17.26 -16.25
CA ASN A 7 8.56 -18.23 -16.92
C ASN A 7 7.71 -19.22 -17.75
N VAL A 8 8.38 -20.02 -18.58
CA VAL A 8 7.76 -21.10 -19.35
C VAL A 8 8.46 -22.42 -19.06
N HIS A 9 7.68 -23.47 -18.87
CA HIS A 9 8.16 -24.82 -18.60
C HIS A 9 7.66 -25.80 -19.65
N VAL A 10 8.57 -26.54 -20.27
CA VAL A 10 8.21 -27.56 -21.28
C VAL A 10 8.67 -28.91 -20.80
N ARG A 11 7.85 -29.94 -20.99
CA ARG A 11 8.27 -31.30 -20.67
C ARG A 11 8.58 -32.13 -21.90
N LEU A 12 9.85 -32.42 -22.05
CA LEU A 12 10.38 -33.21 -23.15
C LEU A 12 10.31 -34.72 -22.87
N PRO A 13 10.02 -35.54 -23.89
CA PRO A 13 10.31 -36.97 -23.84
C PRO A 13 11.79 -37.24 -23.56
N LYS A 14 12.09 -38.38 -22.93
CA LYS A 14 13.48 -38.76 -22.61
C LYS A 14 14.31 -38.83 -23.90
N GLY A 15 15.40 -38.06 -23.94
CA GLY A 15 16.33 -38.02 -25.08
C GLY A 15 15.93 -37.06 -26.21
N ALA A 16 14.80 -36.35 -26.10
CA ALA A 16 14.45 -35.30 -27.05
C ALA A 16 15.41 -34.10 -26.92
N SER A 17 15.74 -33.49 -28.06
CA SER A 17 16.60 -32.32 -28.15
C SER A 17 15.79 -31.02 -28.03
N PHE A 18 16.39 -29.99 -27.44
CA PHE A 18 15.79 -28.64 -27.39
C PHE A 18 16.21 -27.76 -28.58
N GLU A 19 17.07 -28.23 -29.48
CA GLU A 19 17.52 -27.47 -30.65
C GLU A 19 16.40 -26.97 -31.58
N PRO A 20 15.29 -27.71 -31.82
CA PRO A 20 14.17 -27.19 -32.61
C PRO A 20 13.58 -25.90 -32.03
N PHE A 21 13.46 -25.82 -30.71
CA PHE A 21 13.01 -24.60 -30.04
C PHE A 21 14.03 -23.47 -30.15
N ARG A 22 15.32 -23.77 -29.97
CA ARG A 22 16.38 -22.78 -30.14
C ARG A 22 16.35 -22.15 -31.53
N ALA A 23 16.21 -22.96 -32.58
CA ALA A 23 16.10 -22.48 -33.95
C ALA A 23 14.83 -21.63 -34.17
N ALA A 24 13.68 -22.10 -33.66
CA ALA A 24 12.41 -21.37 -33.76
C ALA A 24 12.45 -20.02 -33.02
N LEU A 25 13.12 -19.96 -31.87
CA LEU A 25 13.28 -18.74 -31.08
C LEU A 25 14.21 -17.73 -31.76
N ILE A 26 15.29 -18.20 -32.41
CA ILE A 26 16.15 -17.33 -33.22
C ILE A 26 15.38 -16.76 -34.41
N ALA A 27 14.64 -17.59 -35.14
CA ALA A 27 13.83 -17.15 -36.28
C ALA A 27 12.75 -16.12 -35.85
N ALA A 28 12.06 -16.38 -34.74
CA ALA A 28 11.09 -15.44 -34.18
C ALA A 28 11.74 -14.11 -33.79
N ALA A 29 12.93 -14.13 -33.17
CA ALA A 29 13.66 -12.90 -32.86
C ALA A 29 14.10 -12.14 -34.13
N GLU A 30 14.47 -12.84 -35.20
CA GLU A 30 14.82 -12.22 -36.48
C GLU A 30 13.63 -11.55 -37.17
N GLU A 31 12.44 -12.14 -37.09
CA GLU A 31 11.18 -11.56 -37.55
C GLU A 31 10.82 -10.30 -36.74
N GLU A 32 11.17 -10.27 -35.45
CA GLU A 32 11.04 -9.11 -34.56
C GLU A 32 12.12 -8.04 -34.79
N GLY A 33 13.00 -8.21 -35.78
CA GLY A 33 14.07 -7.26 -36.09
C GLY A 33 15.28 -7.34 -35.15
N ALA A 34 15.40 -8.41 -34.37
CA ALA A 34 16.58 -8.73 -33.59
C ALA A 34 17.53 -9.68 -34.35
N GLU A 35 18.76 -9.79 -33.86
CA GLU A 35 19.75 -10.74 -34.33
C GLU A 35 20.49 -11.34 -33.14
N LEU A 36 21.06 -12.53 -33.32
CA LEU A 36 21.87 -13.16 -32.28
C LEU A 36 23.13 -12.33 -32.05
N CYS A 37 23.43 -12.01 -30.79
CA CYS A 37 24.57 -11.20 -30.42
C CYS A 37 25.89 -11.87 -30.82
N ALA A 38 26.80 -11.07 -31.36
CA ALA A 38 28.21 -11.45 -31.42
C ALA A 38 28.79 -11.61 -30.00
N GLU A 39 29.85 -12.41 -29.88
CA GLU A 39 30.54 -12.60 -28.60
C GLU A 39 31.03 -11.26 -28.03
N GLY A 40 30.68 -10.98 -26.77
CA GLY A 40 31.04 -9.73 -26.07
C GLY A 40 30.12 -8.53 -26.33
N ALA A 41 29.16 -8.61 -27.25
CA ALA A 41 28.17 -7.53 -27.44
C ALA A 41 27.15 -7.49 -26.30
N GLU A 42 26.73 -6.29 -25.89
CA GLU A 42 25.62 -6.12 -24.95
C GLU A 42 24.28 -6.48 -25.61
N PRO A 43 23.48 -7.40 -25.01
CA PRO A 43 22.19 -7.81 -25.53
C PRO A 43 21.06 -6.86 -25.11
N ASP A 44 20.02 -6.79 -25.94
CA ASP A 44 18.74 -6.13 -25.64
C ASP A 44 17.72 -7.07 -25.00
N ARG A 45 17.85 -8.37 -25.28
CA ARG A 45 17.01 -9.43 -24.70
C ARG A 45 17.86 -10.66 -24.47
N THR A 46 17.76 -11.24 -23.29
CA THR A 46 18.35 -12.55 -22.99
C THR A 46 17.26 -13.57 -22.69
N VAL A 47 17.37 -14.73 -23.33
CA VAL A 47 16.57 -15.92 -23.00
C VAL A 47 17.49 -16.97 -22.41
N LEU A 48 17.19 -17.42 -21.19
CA LEU A 48 17.92 -18.47 -20.50
C LEU A 48 17.13 -19.78 -20.56
N ILE A 49 17.78 -20.83 -21.01
CA ILE A 49 17.20 -22.17 -21.12
C ILE A 49 17.96 -23.10 -20.18
N LEU A 50 17.29 -23.59 -19.14
CA LEU A 50 17.82 -24.64 -18.28
C LEU A 50 17.39 -25.99 -18.82
N GLY A 51 18.39 -26.81 -19.13
CA GLY A 51 18.21 -28.15 -19.68
C GLY A 51 17.34 -29.07 -18.83
N PRO A 52 16.88 -30.19 -19.42
CA PRO A 52 15.90 -31.07 -18.83
C PRO A 52 16.37 -31.57 -17.46
N ASN A 53 15.48 -31.52 -16.46
CA ASN A 53 15.71 -32.20 -15.19
C ASN A 53 15.55 -33.74 -15.36
N LYS A 54 15.67 -34.48 -14.25
CA LYS A 54 15.49 -35.95 -14.23
C LYS A 54 14.12 -36.45 -14.75
N HIS A 55 13.12 -35.56 -14.84
CA HIS A 55 11.76 -35.83 -15.31
C HIS A 55 11.46 -35.22 -16.69
N GLY A 56 12.47 -34.68 -17.38
CA GLY A 56 12.35 -34.12 -18.73
C GLY A 56 11.92 -32.65 -18.78
N TRP A 57 11.84 -31.95 -17.65
CA TRP A 57 11.41 -30.55 -17.59
C TRP A 57 12.52 -29.58 -17.97
N VAL A 58 12.27 -28.79 -19.01
CA VAL A 58 13.07 -27.64 -19.45
C VAL A 58 12.41 -26.37 -18.91
N SER A 59 13.22 -25.45 -18.38
CA SER A 59 12.76 -24.15 -17.88
C SER A 59 13.30 -23.04 -18.77
N ILE A 60 12.44 -22.14 -19.20
CA ILE A 60 12.73 -21.04 -20.11
C ILE A 60 12.40 -19.75 -19.38
N TYR A 61 13.39 -18.86 -19.30
CA TYR A 61 13.27 -17.55 -18.67
C TYR A 61 13.62 -16.50 -19.71
N ASP A 62 12.64 -15.70 -20.09
CA ASP A 62 12.81 -14.63 -21.06
C ASP A 62 12.76 -13.29 -20.34
N GLU A 63 13.82 -12.50 -20.47
CA GLU A 63 13.88 -11.16 -19.89
C GLU A 63 12.67 -10.30 -20.30
N ARG A 64 12.14 -10.50 -21.50
CA ARG A 64 11.03 -9.72 -22.05
C ARG A 64 9.69 -10.01 -21.37
N THR A 65 9.49 -11.20 -20.79
CA THR A 65 8.22 -11.57 -20.15
C THR A 65 8.14 -11.08 -18.69
N GLU A 66 9.23 -10.57 -18.11
CA GLU A 66 9.26 -10.09 -16.72
C GLU A 66 8.38 -8.85 -16.47
N GLY A 67 7.90 -8.21 -17.53
CA GLY A 67 6.87 -7.17 -17.47
C GLY A 67 5.46 -7.70 -17.25
N GLN A 68 5.27 -9.02 -17.16
CA GLN A 68 3.97 -9.69 -16.98
C GLN A 68 2.96 -9.44 -18.10
N ASP A 69 3.47 -9.17 -19.31
CA ASP A 69 2.65 -9.14 -20.52
C ASP A 69 2.23 -10.57 -20.90
N GLN A 70 0.96 -10.89 -20.67
CA GLN A 70 0.40 -12.21 -20.93
C GLN A 70 0.54 -12.62 -22.41
N ALA A 71 0.43 -11.70 -23.36
CA ALA A 71 0.50 -12.03 -24.78
C ALA A 71 1.92 -12.46 -25.19
N LEU A 72 2.94 -11.83 -24.62
CA LEU A 72 4.34 -12.22 -24.83
C LEU A 72 4.66 -13.57 -24.20
N LEU A 73 4.14 -13.81 -22.99
CA LEU A 73 4.31 -15.07 -22.28
C LEU A 73 3.61 -16.23 -23.02
N ASP A 74 2.38 -16.02 -23.47
CA ASP A 74 1.60 -16.96 -24.29
C ASP A 74 2.31 -17.25 -25.62
N GLY A 75 2.83 -16.21 -26.29
CA GLY A 75 3.60 -16.35 -27.52
C GLY A 75 4.83 -17.24 -27.36
N LEU A 76 5.57 -17.08 -26.26
CA LEU A 76 6.74 -17.90 -25.94
C LEU A 76 6.36 -19.37 -25.68
N ALA A 77 5.31 -19.63 -24.90
CA ALA A 77 4.83 -20.99 -24.63
C ALA A 77 4.22 -21.67 -25.86
N ALA A 78 3.50 -20.92 -26.70
CA ALA A 78 2.99 -21.40 -27.97
C ALA A 78 4.14 -21.78 -28.92
N LEU A 79 5.17 -20.94 -29.02
CA LEU A 79 6.37 -21.25 -29.81
C LEU A 79 7.08 -22.50 -29.29
N ALA A 80 7.27 -22.60 -27.99
CA ALA A 80 7.96 -23.72 -27.36
C ALA A 80 7.21 -25.05 -27.53
N SER A 81 5.91 -25.07 -27.25
CA SER A 81 5.08 -26.28 -27.38
C SER A 81 4.99 -26.77 -28.83
N ARG A 82 4.89 -25.86 -29.80
CA ARG A 82 4.86 -26.19 -31.23
C ARG A 82 6.20 -26.72 -31.72
N ALA A 83 7.30 -26.04 -31.40
CA ALA A 83 8.63 -26.40 -31.88
C ALA A 83 9.12 -27.73 -31.29
N LEU A 84 8.71 -28.04 -30.06
CA LEU A 84 9.14 -29.25 -29.34
C LEU A 84 8.14 -30.41 -29.43
N GLY A 85 6.93 -30.17 -29.97
CA GLY A 85 5.86 -31.16 -30.00
C GLY A 85 5.48 -31.66 -28.60
N ALA A 86 5.55 -30.79 -27.59
CA ALA A 86 5.44 -31.14 -26.18
C ALA A 86 4.56 -30.12 -25.44
N PRO A 87 3.87 -30.52 -24.36
CA PRO A 87 3.09 -29.59 -23.56
C PRO A 87 4.00 -28.57 -22.85
N ALA A 88 3.56 -27.31 -22.84
CA ALA A 88 4.22 -26.21 -22.15
C ALA A 88 3.27 -25.57 -21.12
N ILE A 89 3.84 -25.01 -20.06
CA ILE A 89 3.13 -24.29 -19.01
C ILE A 89 3.72 -22.89 -18.91
N THR A 90 2.89 -21.85 -18.95
CA THR A 90 3.26 -20.52 -18.48
C THR A 90 3.09 -20.45 -16.97
N VAL A 91 3.94 -19.66 -16.31
CA VAL A 91 3.72 -19.28 -14.92
C VAL A 91 3.82 -17.76 -14.86
N LEU A 92 2.88 -17.14 -14.16
CA LEU A 92 2.90 -15.74 -13.79
C LEU A 92 2.49 -15.64 -12.33
N VAL A 93 3.34 -15.05 -11.50
CA VAL A 93 3.02 -14.72 -10.10
C VAL A 93 3.03 -13.20 -9.96
N HIS A 94 1.90 -12.63 -9.52
CA HIS A 94 1.72 -11.18 -9.33
C HIS A 94 1.58 -10.86 -7.84
N ASP A 95 2.50 -10.04 -7.32
CA ASP A 95 2.60 -9.60 -5.92
C ASP A 95 2.50 -10.71 -4.87
N SER A 96 2.96 -11.93 -5.19
CA SER A 96 2.71 -13.15 -4.38
C SER A 96 1.23 -13.46 -4.13
N ASP A 97 0.31 -12.75 -4.76
CA ASP A 97 -1.13 -12.84 -4.50
C ASP A 97 -1.89 -13.55 -5.61
N VAL A 98 -1.46 -13.44 -6.86
CA VAL A 98 -2.14 -14.10 -7.99
C VAL A 98 -1.17 -15.06 -8.65
N LEU A 99 -1.58 -16.32 -8.79
CA LEU A 99 -0.93 -17.30 -9.64
C LEU A 99 -1.79 -17.49 -10.88
N CYS A 100 -1.23 -17.15 -12.04
CA CYS A 100 -1.75 -17.54 -13.33
C CYS A 100 -0.86 -18.62 -13.95
N MET A 101 -1.48 -19.67 -14.50
CA MET A 101 -0.79 -20.70 -15.27
C MET A 101 -1.63 -21.10 -16.47
N ASP A 102 -1.02 -21.16 -17.65
CA ASP A 102 -1.70 -21.57 -18.87
C ASP A 102 -1.03 -22.79 -19.47
N LEU A 103 -1.84 -23.74 -19.91
CA LEU A 103 -1.39 -24.97 -20.53
C LEU A 103 -1.42 -24.80 -22.05
N PHE A 104 -0.29 -25.07 -22.69
CA PHE A 104 -0.15 -25.03 -24.14
C PHE A 104 0.12 -26.43 -24.71
N ALA A 105 -0.52 -26.75 -25.83
CA ALA A 105 -0.25 -27.94 -26.62
C ALA A 105 -0.26 -27.58 -28.10
N GLU A 106 0.75 -28.03 -28.84
CA GLU A 106 0.85 -27.82 -30.31
C GLU A 106 0.76 -26.33 -30.71
N GLY A 107 1.16 -25.44 -29.79
CA GLY A 107 1.13 -24.00 -29.99
C GLY A 107 -0.23 -23.32 -29.81
N ALA A 108 -1.21 -24.00 -29.21
CA ALA A 108 -2.47 -23.42 -28.76
C ALA A 108 -2.60 -23.48 -27.24
N CYS A 109 -3.19 -22.45 -26.63
CA CYS A 109 -3.60 -22.48 -25.23
C CYS A 109 -4.82 -23.39 -25.10
N VAL A 110 -4.72 -24.44 -24.28
CA VAL A 110 -5.77 -25.46 -24.12
C VAL A 110 -6.45 -25.40 -22.75
N ASP A 111 -5.86 -24.66 -21.80
CA ASP A 111 -6.43 -24.42 -20.48
C ASP A 111 -5.76 -23.24 -19.76
N ARG A 112 -6.48 -22.61 -18.84
CA ARG A 112 -5.99 -21.50 -18.01
C ARG A 112 -6.39 -21.70 -16.55
N TYR A 113 -5.49 -21.35 -15.64
CA TYR A 113 -5.72 -21.31 -14.21
C TYR A 113 -5.35 -19.93 -13.68
N ASN A 114 -6.25 -19.29 -12.94
CA ASN A 114 -6.01 -18.05 -12.20
C ASN A 114 -6.53 -18.25 -10.77
N SER A 115 -5.64 -18.16 -9.78
CA SER A 115 -5.99 -18.36 -8.38
C SER A 115 -6.92 -17.27 -7.81
N HIS A 116 -7.06 -16.13 -8.50
CA HIS A 116 -7.89 -15.02 -8.07
C HIS A 116 -8.39 -14.16 -9.26
N PRO A 117 -9.40 -14.63 -10.02
CA PRO A 117 -9.86 -13.95 -11.24
C PRO A 117 -10.34 -12.51 -11.01
N SER A 118 -10.96 -12.24 -9.85
CA SER A 118 -11.52 -10.91 -9.51
C SER A 118 -10.49 -9.94 -8.90
N TYR A 119 -9.19 -10.26 -8.92
CA TYR A 119 -8.18 -9.50 -8.17
C TYR A 119 -8.06 -8.04 -8.65
N PHE A 120 -8.23 -7.80 -9.95
CA PHE A 120 -8.10 -6.48 -10.56
C PHE A 120 -9.40 -5.65 -10.51
N GLY A 121 -10.38 -6.05 -9.70
CA GLY A 121 -11.52 -5.21 -9.32
C GLY A 121 -12.75 -5.31 -10.22
N GLU A 122 -12.67 -6.01 -11.35
CA GLU A 122 -13.84 -6.41 -12.11
C GLU A 122 -14.37 -7.72 -11.52
N GLU A 123 -15.64 -7.75 -11.12
CA GLU A 123 -16.31 -9.02 -10.82
C GLU A 123 -16.34 -9.82 -12.12
N ALA A 124 -15.39 -10.76 -12.25
CA ALA A 124 -15.43 -11.76 -13.32
C ALA A 124 -16.79 -12.45 -13.25
N ASP A 125 -17.50 -12.47 -14.38
CA ASP A 125 -18.75 -13.21 -14.43
C ASP A 125 -18.48 -14.72 -14.24
N GLU A 126 -19.54 -15.49 -13.95
CA GLU A 126 -19.38 -16.92 -13.66
C GLU A 126 -18.71 -17.67 -14.82
N SER A 127 -18.93 -17.25 -16.07
CA SER A 127 -18.31 -17.84 -17.26
C SER A 127 -16.81 -17.55 -17.35
N ASP A 128 -16.40 -16.30 -17.16
CA ASP A 128 -14.99 -15.90 -17.18
C ASP A 128 -14.23 -16.58 -16.05
N ALA A 129 -14.83 -16.63 -14.85
CA ALA A 129 -14.25 -17.33 -13.70
C ALA A 129 -14.12 -18.85 -13.94
N GLU A 130 -15.09 -19.47 -14.61
CA GLU A 130 -15.03 -20.88 -15.01
C GLU A 130 -13.92 -21.12 -16.05
N GLU A 131 -13.78 -20.24 -17.04
CA GLU A 131 -12.76 -20.34 -18.09
C GLU A 131 -11.33 -20.35 -17.53
N VAL A 132 -11.08 -19.58 -16.48
CA VAL A 132 -9.76 -19.50 -15.82
C VAL A 132 -9.66 -20.29 -14.51
N SER A 133 -10.63 -21.17 -14.22
CA SER A 133 -10.61 -21.98 -12.98
C SER A 133 -9.58 -23.11 -12.98
N GLY A 134 -9.03 -23.43 -14.15
CA GLY A 134 -8.20 -24.60 -14.40
C GLY A 134 -9.00 -25.90 -14.43
N HIS A 135 -8.66 -26.78 -15.37
CA HIS A 135 -9.28 -28.09 -15.60
C HIS A 135 -8.28 -29.21 -15.29
N PRO A 136 -8.15 -29.66 -14.03
CA PRO A 136 -7.14 -30.63 -13.58
C PRO A 136 -6.96 -31.87 -14.46
N GLU A 137 -8.03 -32.36 -15.07
CA GLU A 137 -8.03 -33.50 -15.99
C GLU A 137 -7.24 -33.23 -17.28
N ARG A 138 -7.27 -32.00 -17.80
CA ARG A 138 -6.50 -31.59 -18.98
C ARG A 138 -5.01 -31.60 -18.66
N TRP A 139 -4.63 -31.15 -17.48
CA TRP A 139 -3.23 -31.16 -17.03
C TRP A 139 -2.73 -32.57 -16.75
N ALA A 140 -3.48 -33.35 -15.98
CA ALA A 140 -3.11 -34.73 -15.62
C ALA A 140 -2.92 -35.61 -16.86
N SER A 141 -3.84 -35.54 -17.83
CA SER A 141 -3.80 -36.34 -19.05
C SER A 141 -2.60 -36.03 -19.96
N ARG A 142 -2.14 -34.77 -19.99
CA ARG A 142 -1.05 -34.33 -20.88
C ARG A 142 0.34 -34.67 -20.35
N PHE A 143 0.51 -34.74 -19.03
CA PHE A 143 1.82 -35.01 -18.43
C PHE A 143 2.04 -36.51 -18.14
N ALA A 144 1.03 -37.37 -18.00
CA ALA A 144 1.26 -38.83 -17.84
C ALA A 144 2.28 -39.19 -16.73
N LEU A 145 2.22 -38.50 -15.57
CA LEU A 145 3.09 -38.74 -14.39
C LEU A 145 2.42 -39.54 -13.27
N GLY A 146 1.23 -40.08 -13.51
CA GLY A 146 0.47 -40.76 -12.47
C GLY A 146 -0.17 -39.81 -11.44
N ILE A 147 -0.13 -38.50 -11.68
CA ILE A 147 -0.90 -37.51 -10.93
C ILE A 147 -2.40 -37.65 -11.22
N SER A 148 -3.23 -37.53 -10.19
CA SER A 148 -4.69 -37.54 -10.36
C SER A 148 -5.25 -36.11 -10.50
N ALA A 149 -6.32 -35.95 -11.28
CA ALA A 149 -7.05 -34.68 -11.36
C ALA A 149 -7.57 -34.21 -9.98
N ALA A 150 -7.93 -35.16 -9.10
CA ALA A 150 -8.38 -34.86 -7.74
C ALA A 150 -7.26 -34.23 -6.88
N GLU A 151 -6.02 -34.66 -7.05
CA GLU A 151 -4.87 -34.10 -6.33
C GLU A 151 -4.60 -32.64 -6.76
N LEU A 152 -4.60 -32.35 -8.06
CA LEU A 152 -4.46 -30.98 -8.57
C LEU A 152 -5.62 -30.08 -8.13
N SER A 153 -6.86 -30.59 -8.20
CA SER A 153 -8.05 -29.85 -7.72
C SER A 153 -7.93 -29.47 -6.24
N ALA A 154 -7.43 -30.38 -5.40
CA ALA A 154 -7.19 -30.11 -3.99
C ALA A 154 -6.14 -29.01 -3.76
N ILE A 155 -5.05 -29.01 -4.54
CA ILE A 155 -4.02 -27.96 -4.47
C ILE A 155 -4.59 -26.60 -4.89
N TRP A 156 -5.28 -26.54 -6.02
CA TRP A 156 -5.79 -25.29 -6.61
C TRP A 156 -6.97 -24.68 -5.85
N SER A 157 -7.75 -25.50 -5.14
CA SER A 157 -8.79 -25.03 -4.22
C SER A 157 -8.25 -24.63 -2.83
N GLY A 158 -6.96 -24.83 -2.58
CA GLY A 158 -6.27 -24.32 -1.41
C GLY A 158 -6.37 -22.80 -1.30
N LYS A 159 -6.42 -22.28 -0.06
CA LYS A 159 -6.43 -20.84 0.22
C LYS A 159 -5.15 -20.44 0.95
N GLU A 160 -4.02 -20.74 0.34
CA GLU A 160 -2.73 -20.31 0.86
C GLU A 160 -2.58 -18.79 0.76
N LEU A 161 -1.82 -18.18 1.68
CA LEU A 161 -1.58 -16.74 1.66
C LEU A 161 -0.84 -16.31 0.39
N PHE A 162 0.19 -17.08 0.03
CA PHE A 162 1.10 -16.77 -1.07
C PHE A 162 0.92 -17.73 -2.24
N ALA A 163 0.83 -17.18 -3.46
CA ALA A 163 0.60 -17.91 -4.69
C ALA A 163 1.72 -18.92 -5.00
N GLU A 164 2.94 -18.62 -4.53
CA GLU A 164 4.12 -19.47 -4.65
C GLU A 164 3.97 -20.80 -3.92
N ALA A 165 3.18 -20.86 -2.83
CA ALA A 165 2.92 -22.11 -2.13
C ALA A 165 2.10 -23.06 -3.01
N THR A 166 0.99 -22.57 -3.57
CA THR A 166 0.15 -23.29 -4.53
C THR A 166 0.95 -23.72 -5.76
N LEU A 167 1.80 -22.83 -6.29
CA LEU A 167 2.70 -23.13 -7.40
C LEU A 167 3.71 -24.24 -7.06
N ALA A 168 4.33 -24.17 -5.87
CA ALA A 168 5.32 -25.16 -5.46
C ALA A 168 4.69 -26.55 -5.28
N GLU A 169 3.48 -26.63 -4.73
CA GLU A 169 2.73 -27.88 -4.65
C GLU A 169 2.33 -28.40 -6.03
N THR A 170 1.81 -27.53 -6.89
CA THR A 170 1.49 -27.87 -8.29
C THR A 170 2.72 -28.41 -9.02
N ALA A 171 3.87 -27.73 -8.90
CA ALA A 171 5.12 -28.14 -9.51
C ALA A 171 5.55 -29.54 -9.05
N ARG A 172 5.52 -29.82 -7.74
CA ARG A 172 5.86 -31.14 -7.19
C ARG A 172 4.95 -32.22 -7.76
N ALA A 173 3.65 -31.96 -7.79
CA ALA A 173 2.66 -32.89 -8.29
C ALA A 173 2.91 -33.20 -9.79
N LEU A 174 3.25 -32.18 -10.58
CA LEU A 174 3.62 -32.30 -12.00
C LEU A 174 5.06 -32.83 -12.22
N GLY A 175 5.78 -33.23 -11.17
CA GLY A 175 7.19 -33.66 -11.25
C GLY A 175 8.15 -32.58 -11.77
N ALA A 176 7.69 -31.33 -11.81
CA ALA A 176 8.48 -30.17 -12.16
C ALA A 176 9.31 -29.72 -10.95
N PRO A 177 10.48 -29.08 -11.17
CA PRO A 177 11.31 -28.57 -10.08
C PRO A 177 10.69 -27.29 -9.50
N PRO A 178 10.19 -27.29 -8.24
CA PRO A 178 9.53 -26.11 -7.66
C PRO A 178 10.44 -24.90 -7.59
N GLU A 179 11.73 -25.11 -7.34
CA GLU A 179 12.74 -24.05 -7.29
C GLU A 179 12.96 -23.35 -8.63
N ARG A 180 12.61 -24.01 -9.74
CA ARG A 180 12.71 -23.43 -11.08
C ARG A 180 11.40 -22.77 -11.53
N MET A 181 10.25 -23.33 -11.16
CA MET A 181 8.94 -22.72 -11.49
C MET A 181 8.67 -21.48 -10.65
N GLY A 182 9.10 -21.47 -9.39
CA GLY A 182 8.87 -20.37 -8.44
C GLY A 182 9.86 -19.20 -8.55
N VAL A 183 10.50 -18.99 -9.71
CA VAL A 183 11.52 -17.94 -9.89
C VAL A 183 11.42 -17.33 -11.29
N GLY A 184 11.59 -16.02 -11.40
CA GLY A 184 11.66 -15.29 -12.68
C GLY A 184 13.06 -15.13 -13.21
N TYR A 185 13.17 -14.64 -14.45
CA TYR A 185 14.46 -14.29 -15.06
C TYR A 185 15.30 -13.39 -14.15
N ARG A 186 14.72 -12.37 -13.51
CA ARG A 186 15.47 -11.42 -12.64
C ARG A 186 15.97 -12.06 -11.34
N TYR A 187 15.26 -13.06 -10.82
CA TYR A 187 15.54 -13.67 -9.52
C TYR A 187 16.47 -14.88 -9.59
N LEU A 188 16.86 -15.32 -10.79
CA LEU A 188 17.83 -16.40 -10.95
C LEU A 188 19.19 -16.00 -10.37
N ASP A 189 19.71 -16.86 -9.49
CA ASP A 189 21.05 -16.75 -8.94
C ASP A 189 22.14 -17.00 -10.01
N GLU A 190 23.34 -16.49 -9.78
CA GLU A 190 24.47 -16.59 -10.72
C GLU A 190 24.85 -18.04 -11.06
N LYS A 191 24.77 -18.95 -10.08
CA LYS A 191 25.11 -20.37 -10.25
C LYS A 191 24.11 -21.07 -11.16
N THR A 192 22.84 -20.71 -11.07
CA THR A 192 21.78 -21.21 -11.94
C THR A 192 21.92 -20.61 -13.33
N ARG A 193 22.16 -19.30 -13.46
CA ARG A 193 22.44 -18.65 -14.75
C ARG A 193 23.64 -19.26 -15.47
N ALA A 194 24.72 -19.58 -14.76
CA ALA A 194 25.92 -20.17 -15.32
C ALA A 194 25.71 -21.58 -15.92
N LYS A 195 24.62 -22.26 -15.55
CA LYS A 195 24.23 -23.57 -16.10
C LYS A 195 23.25 -23.47 -17.27
N ALA A 196 22.70 -22.28 -17.53
CA ALA A 196 21.73 -22.08 -18.58
C ALA A 196 22.41 -21.91 -19.94
N THR A 197 21.78 -22.41 -20.99
CA THR A 197 22.07 -21.98 -22.35
C THR A 197 21.47 -20.58 -22.52
N ALA A 198 22.32 -19.57 -22.70
CA ALA A 198 21.89 -18.20 -22.91
C ALA A 198 21.81 -17.89 -24.42
N LEU A 199 20.63 -17.51 -24.89
CA LEU A 199 20.46 -16.86 -26.19
C LEU A 199 20.35 -15.36 -25.95
N ARG A 200 21.19 -14.60 -26.63
CA ARG A 200 21.35 -13.17 -26.45
C ARG A 200 21.02 -12.49 -27.75
N PHE A 201 20.03 -11.61 -27.75
CA PHE A 201 19.52 -10.95 -28.93
C PHE A 201 19.79 -9.45 -28.85
N ARG A 202 20.13 -8.87 -30.01
CA ARG A 202 20.32 -7.44 -30.19
C ARG A 202 19.37 -6.94 -31.27
N LEU A 203 18.66 -5.85 -31.04
CA LEU A 203 17.82 -5.20 -32.04
C LEU A 203 18.71 -4.55 -33.11
N ARG A 204 18.35 -4.79 -34.39
CA ARG A 204 19.03 -4.19 -35.55
C ARG A 204 18.85 -2.67 -35.56
N GLU A 205 17.63 -2.22 -35.27
CA GLU A 205 17.32 -0.82 -35.00
C GLU A 205 17.46 -0.56 -33.49
N ARG A 206 18.39 0.32 -33.10
CA ARG A 206 18.59 0.63 -31.69
C ARG A 206 17.38 1.38 -31.14
N PRO A 207 16.89 1.04 -29.93
CA PRO A 207 15.79 1.76 -29.32
C PRO A 207 16.08 3.26 -29.20
N GLY A 208 15.05 4.09 -29.42
CA GLY A 208 15.19 5.56 -29.35
C GLY A 208 15.66 6.07 -27.98
N TYR A 209 15.41 5.33 -26.90
CA TYR A 209 15.87 5.69 -25.55
C TYR A 209 17.39 5.58 -25.34
N GLU A 210 18.12 4.96 -26.27
CA GLU A 210 19.58 4.92 -26.23
C GLU A 210 20.22 6.13 -26.91
N ALA A 211 19.47 6.82 -27.76
CA ALA A 211 19.93 8.05 -28.36
C ALA A 211 19.98 9.15 -27.31
N ALA A 212 21.06 9.93 -27.30
CA ALA A 212 21.13 11.16 -26.54
C ALA A 212 20.34 12.25 -27.27
N ALA A 213 19.43 12.92 -26.57
CA ALA A 213 18.78 14.12 -27.11
C ALA A 213 19.82 15.19 -27.46
N ALA A 214 19.58 15.87 -28.58
CA ALA A 214 20.42 16.97 -29.07
C ALA A 214 19.77 18.33 -28.73
N GLY A 215 20.52 19.41 -28.97
CA GLY A 215 20.03 20.78 -28.79
C GLY A 215 20.14 21.32 -27.35
N PRO A 216 19.46 22.43 -27.03
CA PRO A 216 19.51 23.00 -25.69
C PRO A 216 18.85 22.07 -24.67
N THR A 217 19.33 22.08 -23.44
CA THR A 217 18.70 21.38 -22.30
C THR A 217 17.31 21.92 -22.07
N VAL A 218 16.35 21.02 -21.87
CA VAL A 218 14.95 21.36 -21.58
C VAL A 218 14.48 20.46 -20.44
N LEU A 219 14.27 21.03 -19.26
CA LEU A 219 13.72 20.28 -18.13
C LEU A 219 12.20 20.27 -18.23
N VAL A 220 11.61 19.09 -18.11
CA VAL A 220 10.15 18.88 -18.12
C VAL A 220 9.75 18.24 -16.80
N ALA A 221 8.82 18.86 -16.08
CA ALA A 221 8.30 18.32 -14.83
C ALA A 221 7.55 17.01 -15.05
N GLN A 222 7.78 16.03 -14.17
CA GLN A 222 7.12 14.71 -14.25
C GLN A 222 5.65 14.80 -13.83
N THR A 223 5.32 15.67 -12.87
CA THR A 223 3.94 15.88 -12.41
C THR A 223 3.20 16.76 -13.41
N VAL A 224 2.12 16.23 -13.99
CA VAL A 224 1.24 16.95 -14.90
C VAL A 224 0.16 17.65 -14.06
N GLY A 225 0.23 18.97 -13.96
CA GLY A 225 -0.73 19.79 -13.22
C GLY A 225 -0.17 21.18 -12.92
N GLU A 226 -1.01 22.22 -12.98
CA GLU A 226 -0.59 23.60 -12.72
C GLU A 226 -0.29 23.85 -11.23
N SER A 227 -0.91 23.07 -10.34
CA SER A 227 -0.77 23.21 -8.88
C SER A 227 -0.91 21.87 -8.14
N VAL A 228 -0.14 21.71 -7.05
CA VAL A 228 -0.15 20.54 -6.18
C VAL A 228 -0.56 20.97 -4.77
N PRO A 229 -1.68 20.48 -4.21
CA PRO A 229 -2.04 20.77 -2.83
C PRO A 229 -1.05 20.12 -1.88
N ALA A 230 -0.62 20.84 -0.85
CA ALA A 230 0.17 20.27 0.23
C ALA A 230 -0.27 20.88 1.57
N ARG A 231 -0.40 20.01 2.58
CA ARG A 231 -0.88 20.40 3.91
C ARG A 231 0.17 20.09 4.96
N PHE A 232 0.45 21.06 5.80
CA PHE A 232 1.41 20.97 6.91
C PHE A 232 0.85 21.69 8.13
N SER A 233 1.51 21.57 9.27
CA SER A 233 1.21 22.30 10.50
C SER A 233 2.43 23.08 10.98
N VAL A 234 2.22 24.15 11.73
CA VAL A 234 3.31 24.93 12.33
C VAL A 234 4.24 24.04 13.16
N GLY A 235 5.54 24.15 12.90
CA GLY A 235 6.59 23.34 13.51
C GLY A 235 7.08 22.19 12.63
N ASP A 236 6.34 21.84 11.58
CA ASP A 236 6.72 20.75 10.68
C ASP A 236 7.97 21.05 9.87
N GLU A 237 8.65 19.98 9.46
CA GLU A 237 9.56 20.03 8.32
C GLU A 237 8.72 20.26 7.05
N LEU A 238 8.86 21.43 6.44
CA LEU A 238 8.39 21.64 5.08
C LEU A 238 9.24 20.75 4.18
N ARG A 239 8.62 19.84 3.43
CA ARG A 239 9.29 19.04 2.40
C ARG A 239 8.39 18.90 1.18
N VAL A 240 8.72 19.63 0.13
CA VAL A 240 8.05 19.56 -1.18
C VAL A 240 9.08 19.24 -2.27
N SER A 241 8.67 18.62 -3.38
CA SER A 241 9.62 18.04 -4.33
C SER A 241 9.29 18.30 -5.80
N LEU A 242 10.30 18.69 -6.58
CA LEU A 242 10.18 18.83 -8.02
C LEU A 242 11.07 17.79 -8.70
N THR A 243 10.44 16.86 -9.42
CA THR A 243 11.11 15.90 -10.29
C THR A 243 10.95 16.31 -11.74
N THR A 244 12.06 16.37 -12.47
CA THR A 244 12.08 16.73 -13.89
C THR A 244 12.95 15.76 -14.68
N HIS A 245 12.67 15.64 -15.97
CA HIS A 245 13.52 14.94 -16.92
C HIS A 245 14.09 15.95 -17.92
N ASN A 246 15.37 15.83 -18.24
CA ASN A 246 15.89 16.55 -19.41
C ASN A 246 15.36 15.88 -20.68
N HIS A 247 14.80 16.66 -21.61
CA HIS A 247 14.34 16.23 -22.94
C HIS A 247 15.27 16.73 -24.06
N GLY A 248 16.27 17.56 -23.73
CA GLY A 248 17.22 18.14 -24.67
C GLY A 248 18.65 17.67 -24.45
N GLY A 249 19.62 18.40 -25.02
CA GLY A 249 21.03 18.07 -24.89
C GLY A 249 21.59 18.25 -23.46
N PRO A 250 22.84 17.83 -23.24
CA PRO A 250 23.49 17.94 -21.94
C PRO A 250 23.79 19.40 -21.58
N SER A 251 24.00 19.69 -20.30
CA SER A 251 24.38 21.03 -19.83
C SER A 251 25.22 21.00 -18.57
N GLN A 252 25.90 22.11 -18.33
CA GLN A 252 26.70 22.38 -17.15
C GLN A 252 26.00 23.47 -16.33
N GLY A 253 25.85 23.21 -15.03
CA GLY A 253 25.31 24.14 -14.06
C GLY A 253 23.79 24.08 -13.93
N LEU A 254 23.31 24.06 -12.69
CA LEU A 254 21.89 24.05 -12.36
C LEU A 254 21.59 25.15 -11.32
N GLN A 255 20.48 25.87 -11.49
CA GLN A 255 19.94 26.77 -10.48
C GLN A 255 18.64 26.17 -9.94
N VAL A 256 18.52 26.12 -8.61
CA VAL A 256 17.31 25.78 -7.88
C VAL A 256 16.76 27.07 -7.27
N VAL A 257 15.46 27.30 -7.41
CA VAL A 257 14.78 28.49 -6.86
C VAL A 257 13.51 28.06 -6.14
N ALA A 258 13.23 28.64 -4.97
CA ALA A 258 11.90 28.64 -4.38
C ALA A 258 11.45 30.07 -4.08
N TRP A 259 10.20 30.39 -4.42
CA TRP A 259 9.61 31.72 -4.24
C TRP A 259 8.09 31.59 -4.06
N GLY A 260 7.43 32.65 -3.60
CA GLY A 260 5.97 32.67 -3.47
C GLY A 260 5.50 33.39 -2.21
N GLU A 261 4.19 33.41 -2.03
CA GLU A 261 3.53 34.02 -0.89
C GLU A 261 3.98 33.41 0.43
N ALA A 262 4.20 32.08 0.46
CA ALA A 262 4.57 31.37 1.69
C ALA A 262 5.90 31.88 2.28
N ILE A 263 6.87 32.23 1.41
CA ILE A 263 8.14 32.83 1.81
C ILE A 263 7.95 34.32 2.13
N THR A 264 7.24 35.04 1.27
CA THR A 264 7.06 36.50 1.38
C THR A 264 6.32 36.90 2.66
N GLN A 265 5.33 36.11 3.07
CA GLN A 265 4.54 36.30 4.29
C GLN A 265 5.20 35.68 5.52
N GLY A 266 6.35 35.02 5.37
CA GLY A 266 7.06 34.36 6.47
C GLY A 266 6.34 33.13 7.03
N LEU A 267 5.44 32.51 6.27
CA LEU A 267 4.74 31.29 6.68
C LEU A 267 5.66 30.06 6.67
N VAL A 268 6.64 30.05 5.77
CA VAL A 268 7.66 29.00 5.70
C VAL A 268 9.06 29.59 5.63
N LYS A 269 10.03 28.83 6.13
CA LYS A 269 11.46 29.13 6.03
C LYS A 269 12.16 27.97 5.34
N VAL A 270 12.67 28.20 4.13
CA VAL A 270 13.50 27.21 3.42
C VAL A 270 14.89 27.18 4.04
N GLU A 271 15.35 26.00 4.45
CA GLU A 271 16.64 25.81 5.14
C GLU A 271 17.69 25.20 4.21
N ARG A 272 17.30 24.29 3.31
CA ARG A 272 18.18 23.63 2.36
C ARG A 272 17.44 23.15 1.11
N PHE A 273 18.19 22.94 0.04
CA PHE A 273 17.77 22.11 -1.08
C PHE A 273 18.50 20.78 -1.03
N GLU A 274 17.79 19.67 -1.23
CA GLU A 274 18.41 18.35 -1.40
C GLU A 274 18.30 17.99 -2.89
N VAL A 275 19.40 18.11 -3.63
CA VAL A 275 19.41 18.00 -5.09
C VAL A 275 20.00 16.66 -5.50
N LEU A 276 19.30 15.93 -6.36
CA LEU A 276 19.74 14.68 -6.96
C LEU A 276 19.75 14.85 -8.48
N VAL A 277 20.87 14.54 -9.12
CA VAL A 277 20.98 14.49 -10.58
C VAL A 277 21.40 13.09 -11.00
N GLY A 278 20.59 12.45 -11.84
CA GLY A 278 20.81 11.09 -12.34
C GLY A 278 20.13 10.00 -11.51
N ASP A 279 20.59 8.76 -11.72
CA ASP A 279 19.97 7.54 -11.19
C ASP A 279 20.59 7.12 -9.84
N VAL A 280 19.77 7.04 -8.79
CA VAL A 280 20.17 6.56 -7.45
C VAL A 280 20.73 5.14 -7.50
N ARG A 281 20.19 4.28 -8.36
CA ARG A 281 20.68 2.89 -8.51
C ARG A 281 22.06 2.84 -9.15
N ALA A 282 22.42 3.87 -9.92
CA ALA A 282 23.76 4.06 -10.46
C ALA A 282 24.70 4.80 -9.49
N GLY A 283 24.25 5.06 -8.25
CA GLY A 283 25.05 5.68 -7.20
C GLY A 283 24.90 7.20 -7.09
N ALA A 284 23.94 7.82 -7.78
CA ALA A 284 23.63 9.23 -7.55
C ALA A 284 23.16 9.46 -6.11
N GLN A 285 23.65 10.53 -5.48
CA GLN A 285 23.32 10.88 -4.10
C GLN A 285 22.76 12.30 -4.04
N HIS A 286 21.95 12.56 -3.01
CA HIS A 286 21.51 13.92 -2.73
C HIS A 286 22.69 14.79 -2.28
N GLU A 287 22.85 15.92 -2.95
CA GLU A 287 23.68 17.03 -2.50
C GLU A 287 22.82 17.98 -1.67
N ASN A 288 23.19 18.20 -0.40
CA ASN A 288 22.56 19.20 0.45
C ASN A 288 23.18 20.57 0.17
N VAL A 289 22.40 21.48 -0.40
CA VAL A 289 22.85 22.81 -0.79
C VAL A 289 22.14 23.88 0.05
N ALA A 290 22.93 24.74 0.68
CA ALA A 290 22.39 25.87 1.43
C ALA A 290 21.85 26.95 0.47
N PRO A 291 20.63 27.46 0.67
CA PRO A 291 20.08 28.52 -0.14
C PRO A 291 20.71 29.87 0.22
N SER A 292 20.74 30.77 -0.75
CA SER A 292 21.00 32.20 -0.56
C SER A 292 19.71 32.98 -0.79
N ALA A 293 19.41 33.94 0.10
CA ALA A 293 18.29 34.86 -0.12
C ALA A 293 18.64 35.82 -1.27
N ARG A 294 17.69 36.05 -2.18
CA ARG A 294 17.79 37.01 -3.28
C ARG A 294 16.45 37.69 -3.47
N ASP A 295 16.48 38.93 -3.96
CA ASP A 295 15.29 39.63 -4.41
C ASP A 295 15.26 39.70 -5.94
N TYR A 296 14.12 39.34 -6.53
CA TYR A 296 13.90 39.52 -7.97
C TYR A 296 12.61 40.29 -8.20
N LYS A 297 12.72 41.48 -8.80
CA LYS A 297 11.57 42.38 -9.03
C LYS A 297 10.73 42.62 -7.76
N CYS A 298 11.40 42.79 -6.62
CA CYS A 298 10.79 42.96 -5.29
C CYS A 298 10.06 41.73 -4.73
N THR A 299 10.25 40.55 -5.32
CA THR A 299 9.79 39.27 -4.75
C THR A 299 10.95 38.57 -4.06
N PRO A 300 10.86 38.33 -2.74
CA PRO A 300 11.83 37.51 -2.02
C PRO A 300 11.85 36.07 -2.56
N MET A 301 13.04 35.55 -2.77
CA MET A 301 13.26 34.15 -3.16
C MET A 301 14.51 33.58 -2.50
N VAL A 302 14.57 32.26 -2.47
CA VAL A 302 15.75 31.52 -2.04
C VAL A 302 16.32 30.77 -3.24
N VAL A 303 17.64 30.87 -3.43
CA VAL A 303 18.32 30.39 -4.63
C VAL A 303 19.58 29.61 -4.25
N ALA A 304 19.80 28.48 -4.91
CA ALA A 304 21.07 27.78 -4.92
C ALA A 304 21.57 27.60 -6.36
N GLU A 305 22.86 27.84 -6.59
CA GLU A 305 23.52 27.67 -7.88
C GLU A 305 24.57 26.56 -7.75
N LEU A 306 24.33 25.46 -8.46
CA LEU A 306 25.22 24.31 -8.54
C LEU A 306 26.00 24.40 -9.85
N GLU A 307 27.00 25.28 -9.93
CA GLU A 307 27.76 25.54 -11.16
C GLU A 307 28.44 24.27 -11.73
N LYS A 308 28.80 23.34 -10.84
CA LYS A 308 29.48 22.08 -11.19
C LYS A 308 28.53 20.94 -11.53
N ALA A 309 27.22 21.10 -11.33
CA ALA A 309 26.25 20.05 -11.66
C ALA A 309 26.29 19.74 -13.17
N VAL A 310 26.44 18.48 -13.53
CA VAL A 310 26.39 18.00 -14.91
C VAL A 310 25.00 17.45 -15.15
N LEU A 311 24.26 18.02 -16.08
CA LEU A 311 22.94 17.54 -16.52
C LEU A 311 23.13 16.65 -17.74
N PRO A 312 22.92 15.32 -17.64
CA PRO A 312 23.05 14.42 -18.77
C PRO A 312 22.02 14.75 -19.87
N ALA A 313 22.33 14.39 -21.11
CA ALA A 313 21.37 14.50 -22.20
C ALA A 313 20.13 13.66 -21.93
N GLY A 314 18.98 14.17 -22.35
CA GLY A 314 17.70 13.49 -22.25
C GLY A 314 17.52 12.31 -23.20
N VAL A 315 16.36 11.68 -23.09
CA VAL A 315 15.84 10.75 -24.10
C VAL A 315 15.01 11.55 -25.11
N PRO A 316 15.32 11.52 -26.43
CA PRO A 316 14.52 12.17 -27.46
C PRO A 316 13.06 11.72 -27.35
N GLY A 317 12.09 12.65 -27.36
CA GLY A 317 10.67 12.32 -27.27
C GLY A 317 10.15 11.97 -25.87
N GLY A 318 11.01 11.90 -24.85
CA GLY A 318 10.62 11.64 -23.46
C GLY A 318 9.83 10.33 -23.30
N PHE A 319 8.72 10.37 -22.56
CA PHE A 319 7.83 9.21 -22.39
C PHE A 319 7.29 8.66 -23.73
N HIS A 320 7.14 9.48 -24.77
CA HIS A 320 6.64 9.04 -26.07
C HIS A 320 7.64 8.20 -26.87
N ALA A 321 8.93 8.19 -26.48
CA ALA A 321 9.92 7.30 -27.08
C ALA A 321 9.87 5.87 -26.52
N MET A 322 8.99 5.61 -25.56
CA MET A 322 8.68 4.25 -25.12
C MET A 322 7.70 3.64 -26.11
N ALA A 323 8.25 3.03 -27.15
CA ALA A 323 7.46 2.31 -28.15
C ALA A 323 6.75 1.10 -27.50
N PRO A 324 5.51 0.78 -27.92
CA PRO A 324 4.85 -0.46 -27.53
C PRO A 324 5.77 -1.67 -27.82
N GLY A 325 5.97 -2.52 -26.82
CA GLY A 325 6.84 -3.71 -26.92
C GLY A 325 8.33 -3.49 -26.63
N GLY A 326 8.76 -2.25 -26.35
CA GLY A 326 10.13 -1.96 -25.90
C GLY A 326 10.36 -2.37 -24.43
N ASP A 327 11.64 -2.54 -24.05
CA ASP A 327 12.03 -2.76 -22.65
C ASP A 327 11.81 -1.47 -21.83
N TRP A 328 10.63 -1.40 -21.19
CA TRP A 328 10.22 -0.28 -20.34
C TRP A 328 11.19 -0.03 -19.19
N GLN A 329 11.85 -1.07 -18.66
CA GLN A 329 12.78 -0.89 -17.56
C GLN A 329 14.05 -0.19 -18.03
N ARG A 330 14.60 -0.58 -19.20
CA ARG A 330 15.74 0.11 -19.80
C ARG A 330 15.40 1.53 -20.20
N ALA A 331 14.23 1.74 -20.81
CA ALA A 331 13.77 3.08 -21.18
C ALA A 331 13.62 3.98 -19.93
N PHE A 332 12.98 3.48 -18.88
CA PHE A 332 12.85 4.19 -17.61
C PHE A 332 14.22 4.46 -16.97
N THR A 333 15.13 3.50 -16.98
CA THR A 333 16.51 3.67 -16.50
C THR A 333 17.23 4.77 -17.30
N ALA A 334 17.09 4.79 -18.62
CA ALA A 334 17.66 5.84 -19.47
C ALA A 334 17.08 7.22 -19.12
N MET A 335 15.77 7.31 -18.88
CA MET A 335 15.11 8.56 -18.43
C MET A 335 15.56 8.99 -17.03
N GLN A 336 15.79 8.05 -16.11
CA GLN A 336 16.29 8.32 -14.76
C GLN A 336 17.74 8.86 -14.78
N ARG A 337 18.58 8.43 -15.73
CA ARG A 337 19.94 8.99 -15.89
C ARG A 337 19.93 10.50 -16.16
N ALA A 338 18.88 11.01 -16.81
CA ALA A 338 18.71 12.42 -17.13
C ALA A 338 17.71 13.13 -16.19
N GLN A 339 17.35 12.49 -15.08
CA GLN A 339 16.43 13.03 -14.10
C GLN A 339 17.13 14.03 -13.19
N VAL A 340 16.41 15.09 -12.84
CA VAL A 340 16.78 16.01 -11.76
C VAL A 340 15.65 16.02 -10.77
N HIS A 341 15.95 15.65 -9.53
CA HIS A 341 15.01 15.69 -8.44
C HIS A 341 15.51 16.66 -7.38
N VAL A 342 14.62 17.52 -6.88
CA VAL A 342 14.95 18.43 -5.80
C VAL A 342 13.89 18.36 -4.71
N ASN A 343 14.34 18.22 -3.47
CA ASN A 343 13.51 18.50 -2.29
C ASN A 343 13.81 19.91 -1.80
N VAL A 344 12.77 20.73 -1.63
CA VAL A 344 12.83 21.98 -0.88
C VAL A 344 12.52 21.65 0.56
N VAL A 345 13.53 21.78 1.43
CA VAL A 345 13.40 21.41 2.83
C VAL A 345 13.51 22.64 3.72
N GLY A 346 12.58 22.78 4.65
CA GLY A 346 12.46 23.93 5.52
C GLY A 346 11.62 23.68 6.75
N ARG A 347 11.08 24.75 7.33
CA ARG A 347 10.13 24.68 8.44
C ARG A 347 8.88 25.49 8.15
N VAL A 348 7.76 25.01 8.66
CA VAL A 348 6.53 25.80 8.74
C VAL A 348 6.58 26.67 10.00
N VAL A 349 6.50 27.98 9.82
CA VAL A 349 6.72 29.00 10.85
C VAL A 349 5.40 29.52 11.41
N SER A 350 4.40 29.74 10.56
CA SER A 350 3.07 30.21 10.96
C SER A 350 1.97 29.60 10.11
N ALA A 351 0.75 29.61 10.66
CA ALA A 351 -0.43 29.10 10.00
C ALA A 351 -0.92 30.08 8.92
N GLY A 352 -1.58 29.56 7.89
CA GLY A 352 -2.09 30.34 6.77
C GLY A 352 -2.30 29.49 5.51
N ALA A 353 -2.72 30.13 4.43
CA ALA A 353 -2.75 29.52 3.10
C ALA A 353 -1.94 30.40 2.15
N ALA A 354 -1.11 29.79 1.32
CA ALA A 354 -0.23 30.52 0.42
C ALA A 354 0.32 29.61 -0.68
N THR A 355 0.78 30.25 -1.76
CA THR A 355 1.51 29.58 -2.83
C THR A 355 3.01 29.46 -2.53
N LEU A 356 3.60 28.32 -2.91
CA LEU A 356 5.04 28.11 -2.97
C LEU A 356 5.42 27.52 -4.32
N HIS A 357 6.21 28.24 -5.10
CA HIS A 357 6.74 27.77 -6.36
C HIS A 357 8.14 27.19 -6.16
N VAL A 358 8.40 26.07 -6.81
CA VAL A 358 9.73 25.43 -6.88
C VAL A 358 10.13 25.36 -8.34
N GLY A 359 11.33 25.85 -8.67
CA GLY A 359 11.80 25.94 -10.04
C GLY A 359 13.22 25.42 -10.21
N LEU A 360 13.47 24.86 -11.39
CA LEU A 360 14.77 24.42 -11.86
C LEU A 360 15.12 25.14 -13.15
N LYS A 361 16.38 25.58 -13.26
CA LYS A 361 16.87 26.32 -14.43
C LYS A 361 18.30 25.89 -14.78
N PRO A 362 18.53 25.30 -15.96
CA PRO A 362 19.89 25.07 -16.47
C PRO A 362 20.63 26.41 -16.64
N LEU A 363 21.86 26.51 -16.14
CA LEU A 363 22.60 27.77 -16.18
C LEU A 363 23.06 28.12 -17.61
N ALA A 364 23.51 27.14 -18.39
CA ALA A 364 23.93 27.34 -19.77
C ALA A 364 22.75 27.50 -20.76
N HIS A 365 21.56 26.97 -20.44
CA HIS A 365 20.38 26.98 -21.31
C HIS A 365 19.15 27.51 -20.57
N ARG A 366 19.11 28.83 -20.34
CA ARG A 366 18.13 29.48 -19.45
C ARG A 366 16.67 29.30 -19.86
N GLU A 367 16.41 29.10 -21.15
CA GLU A 367 15.07 28.87 -21.71
C GLU A 367 14.50 27.50 -21.30
N GLY A 368 15.37 26.52 -20.98
CA GLY A 368 14.99 25.16 -20.58
C GLY A 368 14.54 25.00 -19.12
N ARG A 369 13.99 26.07 -18.54
CA ARG A 369 13.54 26.12 -17.14
C ARG A 369 12.17 25.46 -16.98
N THR A 370 11.89 25.00 -15.77
CA THR A 370 10.57 24.49 -15.39
C THR A 370 10.29 24.79 -13.92
N SER A 371 9.02 24.74 -13.55
CA SER A 371 8.57 24.97 -12.18
C SER A 371 7.27 24.26 -11.89
N ILE A 372 7.03 24.01 -10.61
CA ILE A 372 5.76 23.52 -10.08
C ILE A 372 5.26 24.48 -9.01
N THR A 373 3.95 24.64 -8.90
CA THR A 373 3.30 25.44 -7.85
C THR A 373 2.71 24.51 -6.81
N TYR A 374 2.94 24.81 -5.54
CA TYR A 374 2.29 24.18 -4.40
C TYR A 374 1.27 25.13 -3.78
N GLU A 375 0.05 24.64 -3.58
CA GLU A 375 -0.99 25.30 -2.80
C GLU A 375 -0.87 24.82 -1.37
N LEU A 376 -0.22 25.62 -0.52
CA LEU A 376 0.05 25.25 0.87
C LEU A 376 -1.13 25.60 1.77
N THR A 377 -1.60 24.61 2.53
CA THR A 377 -2.47 24.80 3.70
C THR A 377 -1.65 24.53 4.96
N LEU A 378 -1.40 25.56 5.76
CA LEU A 378 -0.55 25.52 6.94
C LEU A 378 -1.43 25.68 8.18
N ASP A 379 -1.70 24.58 8.88
CA ASP A 379 -2.52 24.57 10.08
C ASP A 379 -1.76 25.11 11.30
N ALA A 380 -2.49 25.51 12.33
CA ALA A 380 -1.93 25.73 13.66
C ALA A 380 -1.21 24.47 14.19
N PRO A 381 -0.33 24.58 15.21
CA PRO A 381 0.29 23.41 15.81
C PRO A 381 -0.78 22.38 16.23
N LEU A 382 -0.63 21.14 15.76
CA LEU A 382 -1.54 20.06 16.13
C LEU A 382 -1.42 19.73 17.61
N TRP A 383 -2.52 19.26 18.19
CA TRP A 383 -2.48 18.70 19.53
C TRP A 383 -1.51 17.50 19.56
N ARG A 384 -0.65 17.50 20.57
CA ARG A 384 0.37 16.47 20.79
C ARG A 384 0.04 15.76 22.11
N PRO A 385 -0.20 14.44 22.10
CA PRO A 385 -0.39 13.68 23.32
C PRO A 385 0.78 13.87 24.29
N LEU A 386 0.50 13.86 25.59
CA LEU A 386 1.48 14.06 26.66
C LEU A 386 2.72 13.15 26.54
N ARG A 387 2.55 11.92 26.04
CA ARG A 387 3.61 10.91 25.90
C ARG A 387 4.20 10.82 24.48
N ALA A 388 3.74 11.65 23.55
CA ALA A 388 4.34 11.75 22.23
C ALA A 388 5.70 12.46 22.32
N ALA A 389 6.68 11.96 21.55
CA ALA A 389 7.98 12.60 21.41
C ALA A 389 7.81 14.07 20.94
N PRO A 390 8.62 15.03 21.41
CA PRO A 390 8.62 16.39 20.87
C PRO A 390 8.87 16.45 19.36
N GLU A 391 9.65 15.51 18.84
CA GLU A 391 9.98 15.35 17.42
C GLU A 391 8.96 14.54 16.62
N MET A 392 7.85 14.08 17.25
CA MET A 392 6.82 13.32 16.54
C MET A 392 6.30 14.15 15.36
N PRO A 393 6.39 13.64 14.12
CA PRO A 393 5.96 14.38 12.94
C PRO A 393 4.45 14.62 12.94
N SER A 394 3.99 15.77 12.42
CA SER A 394 2.56 16.08 12.36
C SER A 394 1.75 15.05 11.58
N GLN A 395 2.29 14.40 10.56
CA GLN A 395 1.54 13.38 9.82
C GLN A 395 1.11 12.20 10.71
N VAL A 396 1.83 11.96 11.81
CA VAL A 396 1.47 10.96 12.81
C VAL A 396 0.41 11.51 13.79
N LEU A 397 0.39 12.82 14.02
CA LEU A 397 -0.58 13.53 14.88
C LEU A 397 -1.88 13.89 14.14
N LEU A 398 -1.82 13.99 12.81
CA LEU A 398 -2.92 14.45 11.95
C LEU A 398 -4.17 13.59 12.13
N PRO A 399 -4.11 12.24 12.21
CA PRO A 399 -5.26 11.42 12.51
C PRO A 399 -5.95 11.77 13.84
N LEU A 400 -5.25 12.37 14.80
CA LEU A 400 -5.84 12.79 16.08
C LEU A 400 -6.61 14.12 16.00
N SER A 401 -6.36 14.92 14.96
CA SER A 401 -6.81 16.32 14.88
C SER A 401 -7.83 16.60 13.76
N MET A 402 -7.96 15.71 12.77
CA MET A 402 -8.86 15.95 11.62
C MET A 402 -10.35 15.93 11.97
N GLY A 403 -10.74 15.21 13.03
CA GLY A 403 -12.09 15.25 13.58
C GLY A 403 -13.23 14.74 12.69
N GLN A 404 -12.94 13.99 11.63
CA GLN A 404 -13.93 13.56 10.63
C GLN A 404 -14.81 12.40 11.09
N LEU A 405 -14.26 11.48 11.88
CA LEU A 405 -14.95 10.30 12.36
C LEU A 405 -15.17 10.42 13.87
N TRP A 406 -16.38 10.11 14.33
CA TRP A 406 -16.54 9.66 15.70
C TRP A 406 -16.06 8.23 15.80
N VAL A 407 -15.21 7.93 16.77
CA VAL A 407 -14.69 6.59 17.03
C VAL A 407 -14.99 6.23 18.48
N ALA A 408 -15.82 5.21 18.68
CA ALA A 408 -16.00 4.56 19.97
C ALA A 408 -15.14 3.30 20.01
N PHE A 409 -14.33 3.19 21.05
CA PHE A 409 -13.39 2.09 21.20
C PHE A 409 -13.51 1.49 22.59
N VAL A 410 -13.69 0.18 22.69
CA VAL A 410 -13.93 -0.52 23.96
C VAL A 410 -13.02 -1.73 24.04
N VAL A 411 -12.37 -1.92 25.19
CA VAL A 411 -11.47 -3.05 25.45
C VAL A 411 -12.07 -3.96 26.50
N PHE A 412 -12.25 -5.23 26.15
CA PHE A 412 -12.81 -6.28 27.00
C PHE A 412 -11.72 -7.23 27.49
N PRO A 413 -11.85 -7.79 28.71
CA PRO A 413 -10.89 -8.75 29.23
C PRO A 413 -10.88 -10.07 28.45
N ASP A 414 -12.00 -10.43 27.83
CA ASP A 414 -12.19 -11.66 27.06
C ASP A 414 -13.17 -11.47 25.89
N ARG A 415 -13.47 -12.58 25.21
CA ARG A 415 -14.38 -12.66 24.07
C ARG A 415 -15.59 -13.55 24.37
N SER A 416 -16.23 -13.34 25.52
CA SER A 416 -17.44 -14.06 25.90
C SER A 416 -18.62 -13.80 24.96
N GLU A 417 -19.62 -14.68 25.00
CA GLU A 417 -20.86 -14.55 24.22
C GLU A 417 -21.54 -13.20 24.42
N ALA A 418 -21.63 -12.73 25.67
CA ALA A 418 -22.25 -11.45 25.97
C ALA A 418 -21.52 -10.27 25.31
N VAL A 419 -20.18 -10.35 25.19
CA VAL A 419 -19.36 -9.33 24.51
C VAL A 419 -19.60 -9.34 23.00
N VAL A 420 -19.63 -10.52 22.37
CA VAL A 420 -19.91 -10.64 20.93
C VAL A 420 -21.33 -10.16 20.60
N GLN A 421 -22.33 -10.56 21.38
CA GLN A 421 -23.70 -10.09 21.19
C GLN A 421 -23.83 -8.58 21.36
N HIS A 422 -23.10 -7.99 22.33
CA HIS A 422 -23.06 -6.55 22.50
C HIS A 422 -22.44 -5.83 21.29
N ALA A 423 -21.33 -6.34 20.74
CA ALA A 423 -20.71 -5.80 19.53
C ALA A 423 -21.65 -5.86 18.31
N ALA A 424 -22.30 -7.01 18.10
CA ALA A 424 -23.23 -7.20 17.00
C ALA A 424 -24.43 -6.23 17.09
N GLN A 425 -25.09 -6.17 18.25
CA GLN A 425 -26.23 -5.29 18.49
C GLN A 425 -25.86 -3.80 18.40
N ALA A 426 -24.66 -3.43 18.86
CA ALA A 426 -24.17 -2.07 18.78
C ALA A 426 -24.04 -1.61 17.32
N PHE A 427 -23.50 -2.48 16.45
CA PHE A 427 -23.38 -2.18 15.03
C PHE A 427 -24.72 -2.20 14.29
N GLU A 428 -25.58 -3.19 14.55
CA GLU A 428 -26.94 -3.23 13.98
C GLU A 428 -27.69 -1.92 14.26
N LYS A 429 -27.71 -1.48 15.53
CA LYS A 429 -28.37 -0.23 15.91
C LYS A 429 -27.69 0.99 15.28
N LEU A 430 -26.35 1.05 15.25
CA LEU A 430 -25.63 2.15 14.63
C LEU A 430 -25.96 2.26 13.13
N ALA A 431 -26.04 1.14 12.42
CA ALA A 431 -26.39 1.11 11.00
C ALA A 431 -27.84 1.55 10.72
N THR A 432 -28.75 1.47 11.69
CA THR A 432 -30.13 1.99 11.54
C THR A 432 -30.26 3.49 11.71
N LEU A 433 -29.29 4.14 12.37
CA LEU A 433 -29.30 5.59 12.61
C LEU A 433 -28.78 6.38 11.40
N VAL A 434 -27.91 5.75 10.60
CA VAL A 434 -27.36 6.30 9.36
C VAL A 434 -28.30 6.01 8.17
N ALA A 435 -28.19 6.82 7.11
CA ALA A 435 -28.93 6.57 5.86
C ALA A 435 -28.69 5.13 5.35
N PRO A 436 -29.70 4.47 4.74
CA PRO A 436 -29.57 3.10 4.25
C PRO A 436 -28.36 2.94 3.33
N ALA A 437 -27.48 2.00 3.66
CA ALA A 437 -26.34 1.65 2.83
C ALA A 437 -26.79 0.88 1.58
N SER A 438 -26.17 1.16 0.44
CA SER A 438 -26.31 0.34 -0.78
C SER A 438 -25.74 -1.07 -0.56
N GLY A 439 -24.63 -1.16 0.18
CA GLY A 439 -23.95 -2.41 0.49
C GLY A 439 -23.03 -2.29 1.71
N PHE A 440 -22.48 -3.44 2.09
CA PHE A 440 -21.44 -3.56 3.11
C PHE A 440 -20.29 -4.39 2.57
N ASP A 441 -19.07 -3.89 2.78
CA ASP A 441 -17.85 -4.66 2.64
C ASP A 441 -17.52 -5.32 3.97
N THR A 442 -17.17 -6.60 3.90
CA THR A 442 -16.89 -7.41 5.07
C THR A 442 -15.54 -8.08 4.91
N ALA A 443 -14.71 -8.04 5.94
CA ALA A 443 -13.44 -8.76 5.98
C ALA A 443 -13.35 -9.58 7.26
N MET A 444 -12.94 -10.84 7.15
CA MET A 444 -12.76 -11.74 8.29
C MET A 444 -11.34 -12.30 8.26
N PHE A 445 -10.49 -11.83 9.18
CA PHE A 445 -9.11 -12.25 9.34
C PHE A 445 -9.07 -13.54 10.16
N LEU A 446 -8.67 -14.64 9.54
CA LEU A 446 -8.82 -15.97 10.12
C LEU A 446 -7.81 -16.23 11.25
N ALA A 447 -8.21 -17.00 12.26
CA ALA A 447 -7.35 -17.42 13.37
C ALA A 447 -6.10 -18.18 12.91
N LYS A 448 -6.24 -18.96 11.83
CA LYS A 448 -5.14 -19.69 11.21
C LYS A 448 -4.21 -18.71 10.48
N ALA A 449 -2.97 -18.61 10.96
CA ALA A 449 -1.89 -17.85 10.33
C ALA A 449 -1.69 -18.24 8.86
N GLY A 450 -1.24 -17.29 8.04
CA GLY A 450 -0.91 -17.56 6.64
C GLY A 450 -2.13 -17.88 5.78
N ARG A 451 -3.30 -17.37 6.14
CA ARG A 451 -4.52 -17.45 5.32
C ARG A 451 -4.96 -16.05 4.93
N ARG A 452 -5.44 -15.90 3.69
CA ARG A 452 -6.05 -14.64 3.27
C ARG A 452 -7.34 -14.36 4.06
N PRO A 453 -7.65 -13.08 4.32
CA PRO A 453 -8.94 -12.71 4.87
C PRO A 453 -10.08 -13.18 3.94
N ASP A 454 -11.21 -13.61 4.51
CA ASP A 454 -12.44 -13.85 3.75
C ASP A 454 -13.12 -12.48 3.54
N SER A 455 -12.73 -11.80 2.46
CA SER A 455 -13.27 -10.50 2.06
C SER A 455 -14.38 -10.64 1.03
N LYS A 456 -15.50 -9.94 1.24
CA LYS A 456 -16.69 -10.00 0.37
C LYS A 456 -17.46 -8.70 0.43
N SER A 457 -18.34 -8.44 -0.55
CA SER A 457 -19.34 -7.35 -0.54
C SER A 457 -20.76 -7.91 -0.52
N ALA A 458 -21.69 -7.27 0.18
CA ALA A 458 -23.09 -7.71 0.29
C ALA A 458 -24.05 -6.53 0.13
N PRO A 459 -25.25 -6.74 -0.44
CA PRO A 459 -26.27 -5.71 -0.48
C PRO A 459 -26.72 -5.31 0.93
N GLY A 460 -27.02 -4.03 1.14
CA GLY A 460 -27.43 -3.53 2.46
C GLY A 460 -28.81 -4.03 2.90
N LYS A 461 -29.72 -4.26 1.94
CA LYS A 461 -31.07 -4.77 2.22
C LYS A 461 -31.01 -6.22 2.70
N GLY A 462 -31.51 -6.48 3.91
CA GLY A 462 -31.57 -7.83 4.47
C GLY A 462 -30.23 -8.31 5.04
N PHE A 463 -29.23 -7.42 5.14
CA PHE A 463 -27.86 -7.81 5.54
C PHE A 463 -27.83 -8.44 6.94
N PHE A 464 -28.45 -7.76 7.91
CA PHE A 464 -28.45 -8.16 9.33
C PHE A 464 -29.34 -9.37 9.62
N GLU A 465 -30.32 -9.69 8.76
CA GLU A 465 -31.14 -10.89 8.88
C GLU A 465 -30.53 -12.11 8.14
N GLY A 466 -29.53 -11.86 7.31
CA GLY A 466 -28.95 -12.84 6.39
C GLY A 466 -28.08 -13.92 7.06
N ALA A 467 -27.87 -15.02 6.32
CA ALA A 467 -26.90 -16.06 6.72
C ALA A 467 -25.46 -15.50 6.83
N ARG A 468 -25.15 -14.46 6.05
CA ARG A 468 -23.83 -13.82 6.06
C ARG A 468 -23.54 -13.08 7.35
N TRP A 469 -24.48 -12.27 7.85
CA TRP A 469 -24.31 -11.60 9.14
C TRP A 469 -24.14 -12.61 10.27
N ARG A 470 -24.94 -13.68 10.28
CA ARG A 470 -24.77 -14.78 11.24
C ARG A 470 -23.38 -15.42 11.18
N LYS A 471 -22.83 -15.62 9.97
CA LYS A 471 -21.45 -16.09 9.78
C LYS A 471 -20.42 -15.09 10.33
N LEU A 472 -20.63 -13.80 10.16
CA LEU A 472 -19.73 -12.76 10.68
C LEU A 472 -19.77 -12.69 12.21
N VAL A 473 -20.96 -12.79 12.82
CA VAL A 473 -21.11 -12.88 14.28
C VAL A 473 -20.45 -14.16 14.81
N GLU A 474 -20.59 -15.30 14.13
CA GLU A 474 -19.83 -16.51 14.47
C GLU A 474 -18.31 -16.28 14.34
N GLY A 475 -17.90 -15.56 13.29
CA GLY A 475 -16.52 -15.14 13.08
C GLY A 475 -15.98 -14.29 14.23
N MET A 476 -16.81 -13.40 14.79
CA MET A 476 -16.44 -12.57 15.95
C MET A 476 -16.06 -13.42 17.16
N HIS A 477 -16.57 -14.66 17.29
CA HIS A 477 -16.11 -15.59 18.33
C HIS A 477 -14.75 -16.20 18.02
N LYS A 478 -14.54 -16.64 16.78
CA LYS A 478 -13.50 -17.62 16.45
C LYS A 478 -12.28 -17.05 15.75
N GLU A 479 -12.45 -15.96 15.00
CA GLU A 479 -11.46 -15.45 14.05
C GLU A 479 -10.72 -14.24 14.63
N GLN A 480 -9.55 -13.87 14.12
CA GLN A 480 -8.74 -12.80 14.71
C GLN A 480 -9.47 -11.45 14.77
N VAL A 481 -10.00 -11.02 13.63
CA VAL A 481 -10.71 -9.75 13.48
C VAL A 481 -11.85 -9.92 12.47
N VAL A 482 -13.02 -9.38 12.80
CA VAL A 482 -14.14 -9.22 11.88
C VAL A 482 -14.39 -7.73 11.68
N THR A 483 -14.37 -7.30 10.43
CA THR A 483 -14.65 -5.92 10.02
C THR A 483 -15.86 -5.90 9.10
N VAL A 484 -16.77 -4.97 9.36
CA VAL A 484 -17.89 -4.65 8.47
C VAL A 484 -17.94 -3.14 8.30
N GLN A 485 -17.90 -2.69 7.06
CA GLN A 485 -17.95 -1.27 6.73
C GLN A 485 -18.99 -1.03 5.64
N ARG A 486 -19.60 0.15 5.65
CA ARG A 486 -20.46 0.58 4.55
C ARG A 486 -19.64 0.61 3.27
N GLN A 487 -20.20 0.05 2.20
CA GLN A 487 -19.60 0.12 0.87
C GLN A 487 -19.68 1.57 0.36
N GLU A 488 -18.54 2.10 -0.06
CA GLU A 488 -18.42 3.45 -0.59
C GLU A 488 -18.15 3.43 -2.09
N ASP A 489 -18.56 4.48 -2.80
CA ASP A 489 -18.18 4.68 -4.18
C ASP A 489 -16.71 5.14 -4.24
N MET A 490 -15.81 4.19 -4.53
CA MET A 490 -14.37 4.45 -4.61
C MET A 490 -14.02 5.55 -5.62
N HIS A 491 -14.77 5.70 -6.72
CA HIS A 491 -14.52 6.78 -7.68
C HIS A 491 -14.88 8.14 -7.08
N ALA A 492 -16.00 8.24 -6.37
CA ALA A 492 -16.38 9.45 -5.65
C ALA A 492 -15.35 9.79 -4.55
N LEU A 493 -14.90 8.80 -3.80
CA LEU A 493 -13.87 8.98 -2.77
C LEU A 493 -12.54 9.46 -3.37
N MET A 494 -12.08 8.85 -4.47
CA MET A 494 -10.86 9.29 -5.15
C MET A 494 -10.99 10.72 -5.71
N ALA A 495 -12.16 11.08 -6.27
CA ALA A 495 -12.42 12.41 -6.77
C ALA A 495 -12.41 13.46 -5.65
N GLN A 496 -13.00 13.14 -4.50
CA GLN A 496 -12.96 14.01 -3.31
C GLN A 496 -11.55 14.11 -2.73
N ALA A 497 -10.79 13.01 -2.70
CA ALA A 497 -9.39 13.02 -2.27
C ALA A 497 -8.54 13.92 -3.17
N ALA A 498 -8.72 13.82 -4.49
CA ALA A 498 -8.06 14.69 -5.45
C ALA A 498 -8.44 16.18 -5.26
N ALA A 499 -9.70 16.46 -4.93
CA ALA A 499 -10.17 17.83 -4.73
C ALA A 499 -9.71 18.46 -3.40
N THR A 500 -9.61 17.66 -2.33
CA THR A 500 -9.36 18.16 -0.97
C THR A 500 -7.93 17.89 -0.47
N GLY A 501 -7.18 17.03 -1.16
CA GLY A 501 -5.90 16.49 -0.69
C GLY A 501 -6.03 15.56 0.52
N VAL A 502 -7.26 15.20 0.92
CA VAL A 502 -7.56 14.36 2.08
C VAL A 502 -8.32 13.14 1.62
N MET A 503 -7.79 11.94 1.87
CA MET A 503 -8.53 10.71 1.62
C MET A 503 -9.81 10.71 2.47
N PRO A 504 -11.00 10.72 1.85
CA PRO A 504 -12.24 10.60 2.60
C PRO A 504 -12.30 9.24 3.29
N MET A 505 -12.85 9.24 4.49
CA MET A 505 -12.96 8.04 5.31
C MET A 505 -14.31 7.36 5.10
N PRO A 506 -14.39 6.02 5.24
CA PRO A 506 -15.64 5.29 5.11
C PRO A 506 -16.69 5.84 6.08
N GLY A 507 -17.93 5.92 5.60
CA GLY A 507 -19.02 6.61 6.27
C GLY A 507 -19.44 5.96 7.59
N LEU A 508 -19.31 4.64 7.70
CA LEU A 508 -19.73 3.86 8.85
C LEU A 508 -19.00 2.51 8.89
N GLY A 509 -18.65 2.03 10.08
CA GLY A 509 -18.23 0.64 10.23
C GLY A 509 -18.01 0.16 11.65
N VAL A 510 -17.70 -1.12 11.75
CA VAL A 510 -17.33 -1.85 12.96
C VAL A 510 -16.13 -2.74 12.69
N SER A 511 -15.27 -2.85 13.69
CA SER A 511 -14.26 -3.90 13.79
C SER A 511 -14.31 -4.50 15.17
N PHE A 512 -14.30 -5.84 15.24
CA PHE A 512 -14.30 -6.58 16.49
C PHE A 512 -13.24 -7.67 16.47
N GLY A 513 -12.41 -7.73 17.51
CA GLY A 513 -11.44 -8.79 17.70
C GLY A 513 -10.14 -8.33 18.36
N GLY A 514 -8.99 -8.82 17.87
CA GLY A 514 -7.67 -8.57 18.43
C GLY A 514 -6.64 -8.16 17.36
N SER A 515 -5.47 -8.76 17.39
CA SER A 515 -4.43 -8.54 16.36
C SER A 515 -4.69 -9.40 15.12
N ILE A 516 -4.53 -8.83 13.93
CA ILE A 516 -4.53 -9.63 12.69
C ILE A 516 -3.33 -10.59 12.62
N LEU A 517 -2.27 -10.29 13.37
CA LEU A 517 -1.10 -11.15 13.48
C LEU A 517 -1.32 -12.13 14.65
N PRO A 518 -1.18 -13.44 14.43
CA PRO A 518 -1.30 -14.42 15.51
C PRO A 518 -0.36 -14.07 16.67
N GLN A 519 -0.92 -13.96 17.87
CA GLN A 519 -0.13 -13.77 19.09
C GLN A 519 0.01 -15.08 19.86
N ASN A 520 1.17 -15.24 20.50
CA ASN A 520 1.44 -16.40 21.37
C ASN A 520 0.80 -16.27 22.77
N LYS A 521 0.13 -15.14 23.06
CA LYS A 521 -0.43 -14.80 24.37
C LYS A 521 -1.93 -14.53 24.26
N PRO A 522 -2.71 -14.73 25.33
CA PRO A 522 -4.10 -14.29 25.38
C PRO A 522 -4.20 -12.79 25.08
N GLU A 523 -5.12 -12.41 24.21
CA GLU A 523 -5.42 -11.02 23.88
C GLU A 523 -6.75 -10.58 24.52
N THR A 524 -6.86 -9.30 24.82
CA THR A 524 -8.14 -8.64 25.04
C THR A 524 -8.95 -8.60 23.75
N ALA A 525 -10.27 -8.69 23.84
CA ALA A 525 -11.13 -8.37 22.71
C ALA A 525 -11.35 -6.85 22.64
N VAL A 526 -11.43 -6.31 21.43
CA VAL A 526 -11.65 -4.89 21.17
C VAL A 526 -12.85 -4.73 20.26
N LEU A 527 -13.71 -3.78 20.61
CA LEU A 527 -14.77 -3.27 19.73
C LEU A 527 -14.38 -1.85 19.31
N SER A 528 -14.32 -1.61 18.00
CA SER A 528 -14.26 -0.27 17.44
C SER A 528 -15.46 -0.02 16.56
N LEU A 529 -16.18 1.08 16.81
CA LEU A 529 -17.26 1.59 15.99
C LEU A 529 -16.88 2.97 15.48
N TRP A 530 -17.17 3.28 14.22
CA TRP A 530 -16.96 4.62 13.70
C TRP A 530 -18.07 5.09 12.80
N VAL A 531 -18.29 6.40 12.78
CA VAL A 531 -19.23 7.08 11.88
C VAL A 531 -18.60 8.38 11.40
N ASN A 532 -18.69 8.62 10.09
CA ASN A 532 -18.29 9.88 9.47
C ASN A 532 -19.35 10.93 9.74
N VAL A 533 -18.95 11.99 10.45
CA VAL A 533 -19.87 13.06 10.85
C VAL A 533 -19.82 14.28 9.95
N THR A 534 -18.92 14.33 8.97
CA THR A 534 -18.85 15.46 8.05
C THR A 534 -20.05 15.54 7.10
N GLU A 535 -20.78 14.43 6.95
CA GLU A 535 -21.93 14.30 6.07
C GLU A 535 -23.28 14.32 6.80
N LEU A 536 -23.26 14.36 8.13
CA LEU A 536 -24.45 14.25 8.96
C LEU A 536 -24.97 15.62 9.38
N ALA A 537 -26.31 15.76 9.43
CA ALA A 537 -26.92 16.91 10.07
C ALA A 537 -26.63 16.92 11.58
N GLU A 538 -26.57 18.10 12.21
CA GLU A 538 -26.24 18.24 13.64
C GLU A 538 -27.12 17.37 14.56
N ALA A 539 -28.42 17.27 14.26
CA ALA A 539 -29.34 16.40 15.00
C ALA A 539 -28.97 14.91 14.89
N GLN A 540 -28.50 14.46 13.73
CA GLN A 540 -28.01 13.10 13.53
C GLN A 540 -26.69 12.91 14.28
N VAL A 541 -25.73 13.85 14.18
CA VAL A 541 -24.46 13.79 14.93
C VAL A 541 -24.70 13.61 16.43
N SER A 542 -25.68 14.33 17.00
CA SER A 542 -26.05 14.20 18.41
C SER A 542 -26.64 12.82 18.74
N ALA A 543 -27.52 12.29 17.89
CA ALA A 543 -28.12 10.97 18.06
C ALA A 543 -27.07 9.85 17.97
N GLU A 544 -26.16 9.92 17.00
CA GLU A 544 -25.05 8.98 16.84
C GLU A 544 -24.12 9.02 18.06
N ARG A 545 -23.72 10.23 18.50
CA ARG A 545 -22.93 10.41 19.72
C ARG A 545 -23.60 9.74 20.92
N ALA A 546 -24.90 9.97 21.10
CA ALA A 546 -25.65 9.40 22.22
C ALA A 546 -25.67 7.87 22.18
N HIS A 547 -25.86 7.28 20.99
CA HIS A 547 -25.80 5.82 20.81
C HIS A 547 -24.40 5.27 21.10
N LEU A 548 -23.35 5.90 20.58
CA LEU A 548 -21.96 5.48 20.86
C LEU A 548 -21.64 5.55 22.37
N VAL A 549 -22.10 6.58 23.07
CA VAL A 549 -21.99 6.67 24.54
C VAL A 549 -22.73 5.52 25.22
N GLU A 550 -23.97 5.22 24.81
CA GLU A 550 -24.78 4.12 25.35
C GLU A 550 -24.09 2.76 25.16
N VAL A 551 -23.46 2.54 24.02
CA VAL A 551 -22.69 1.33 23.73
C VAL A 551 -21.53 1.18 24.73
N VAL A 552 -20.70 2.21 24.88
CA VAL A 552 -19.54 2.16 25.78
C VAL A 552 -20.00 1.98 27.24
N GLU A 553 -20.98 2.75 27.70
CA GLU A 553 -21.51 2.63 29.07
C GLU A 553 -22.14 1.26 29.33
N GLY A 554 -22.85 0.70 28.33
CA GLY A 554 -23.40 -0.65 28.40
C GLY A 554 -22.31 -1.72 28.56
N ALA A 555 -21.19 -1.58 27.86
CA ALA A 555 -20.03 -2.45 28.02
C ALA A 555 -19.36 -2.30 29.40
N MET A 556 -19.19 -1.06 29.88
CA MET A 556 -18.59 -0.81 31.20
C MET A 556 -19.45 -1.38 32.33
N GLU A 557 -20.77 -1.14 32.30
CA GLU A 557 -21.68 -1.51 33.39
C GLU A 557 -22.01 -3.01 33.41
N ARG A 558 -22.26 -3.63 32.26
CA ARG A 558 -22.77 -5.01 32.19
C ARG A 558 -21.70 -6.06 31.91
N LEU A 559 -20.61 -5.67 31.25
CA LEU A 559 -19.62 -6.61 30.71
C LEU A 559 -18.24 -6.45 31.34
N GLY A 560 -18.07 -5.49 32.27
CA GLY A 560 -16.81 -5.28 32.97
C GLY A 560 -15.66 -4.91 32.02
N ALA A 561 -15.95 -4.13 30.97
CA ALA A 561 -14.92 -3.63 30.06
C ALA A 561 -13.80 -2.91 30.84
N LEU A 562 -12.56 -3.11 30.39
CA LEU A 562 -11.36 -2.58 31.06
C LEU A 562 -11.25 -1.07 30.89
N GLN A 563 -11.59 -0.60 29.69
CA GLN A 563 -11.54 0.81 29.30
C GLN A 563 -12.39 1.03 28.05
N GLY A 564 -12.78 2.28 27.83
CA GLY A 564 -13.30 2.73 26.56
C GLY A 564 -13.03 4.20 26.34
N PHE A 565 -13.15 4.66 25.11
CA PHE A 565 -13.07 6.08 24.79
C PHE A 565 -13.93 6.42 23.58
N LEU A 566 -14.32 7.69 23.52
CA LEU A 566 -15.03 8.31 22.43
C LEU A 566 -14.22 9.53 22.01
N THR A 567 -13.88 9.58 20.73
CA THR A 567 -12.95 10.56 20.20
C THR A 567 -13.31 10.92 18.78
N ARG A 568 -12.74 12.02 18.28
CA ARG A 568 -12.81 12.36 16.86
C ARG A 568 -11.49 12.16 16.17
N TRP A 569 -11.42 11.26 15.19
CA TRP A 569 -10.20 10.96 14.45
C TRP A 569 -10.38 11.14 12.95
N GLY A 570 -9.27 11.29 12.24
CA GLY A 570 -9.21 11.29 10.77
C GLY A 570 -9.07 9.90 10.17
N THR A 571 -8.97 8.84 10.99
CA THR A 571 -8.85 7.47 10.49
C THR A 571 -9.65 6.50 11.36
N ALA A 572 -10.23 5.48 10.72
CA ALA A 572 -10.88 4.36 11.38
C ALA A 572 -9.86 3.24 11.62
N PRO A 573 -9.85 2.59 12.79
CA PRO A 573 -9.02 1.42 13.03
C PRO A 573 -9.70 0.16 12.43
N SER A 574 -9.84 0.12 11.11
CA SER A 574 -10.67 -0.87 10.40
C SER A 574 -9.98 -2.21 10.14
N ASN A 575 -8.65 -2.23 10.03
CA ASN A 575 -7.91 -3.43 9.59
C ASN A 575 -7.06 -4.06 10.68
N SER A 576 -6.76 -3.34 11.77
CA SER A 576 -6.04 -3.91 12.90
C SER A 576 -6.41 -3.18 14.18
N LEU A 577 -6.79 -3.92 15.21
CA LEU A 577 -7.16 -3.37 16.52
C LEU A 577 -5.99 -3.38 17.51
N ASN A 578 -4.82 -3.86 17.08
CA ASN A 578 -3.59 -3.90 17.89
C ASN A 578 -2.90 -2.54 18.08
N THR A 579 -3.37 -1.49 17.39
CA THR A 579 -2.86 -0.14 17.54
C THR A 579 -3.97 0.90 17.37
N THR A 580 -3.88 2.01 18.09
CA THR A 580 -4.66 3.22 17.87
C THR A 580 -3.77 4.32 17.28
N PRO A 581 -4.32 5.33 16.58
CA PRO A 581 -3.55 6.51 16.19
C PRO A 581 -2.87 7.22 17.39
N TYR A 582 -3.51 7.17 18.56
CA TYR A 582 -2.94 7.73 19.79
C TYR A 582 -1.68 6.96 20.23
N GLU A 583 -1.72 5.62 20.18
CA GLU A 583 -0.57 4.76 20.48
C GLU A 583 0.57 4.95 19.48
N VAL A 584 0.26 5.15 18.19
CA VAL A 584 1.28 5.46 17.17
C VAL A 584 1.93 6.81 17.47
N ALA A 585 1.15 7.86 17.75
CA ALA A 585 1.65 9.17 18.14
C ALA A 585 2.49 9.12 19.44
N CYS A 586 2.09 8.29 20.39
CA CYS A 586 2.84 8.07 21.63
C CYS A 586 4.02 7.11 21.45
N GLY A 587 4.17 6.40 20.33
CA GLY A 587 5.26 5.45 20.10
C GLY A 587 5.21 4.19 20.99
N ILE A 588 4.00 3.73 21.35
CA ILE A 588 3.76 2.64 22.32
C ILE A 588 2.95 1.46 21.71
N HIS A 589 2.94 1.35 20.38
CA HIS A 589 2.13 0.37 19.65
C HIS A 589 2.76 -1.04 19.63
N GLY A 590 1.93 -2.08 19.44
CA GLY A 590 2.38 -3.46 19.17
C GLY A 590 1.96 -4.51 20.21
N ASP A 591 2.06 -4.18 21.50
CA ASP A 591 1.79 -5.12 22.62
C ASP A 591 0.61 -4.68 23.52
N THR A 592 -0.22 -3.75 23.05
CA THR A 592 -1.24 -3.09 23.88
C THR A 592 -2.52 -3.92 24.08
N LEU A 593 -2.64 -5.05 23.37
CA LEU A 593 -3.75 -6.01 23.50
C LEU A 593 -3.55 -7.02 24.63
N HIS A 594 -2.42 -7.03 25.33
CA HIS A 594 -2.24 -7.97 26.42
C HIS A 594 -3.13 -7.57 27.62
N PRO A 595 -3.87 -8.49 28.26
CA PRO A 595 -4.75 -8.16 29.39
C PRO A 595 -4.05 -7.38 30.50
N SER A 596 -2.81 -7.76 30.85
CA SER A 596 -2.05 -7.05 31.88
C SER A 596 -1.65 -5.62 31.48
N TRP A 597 -1.47 -5.38 30.17
CA TRP A 597 -1.19 -4.05 29.65
C TRP A 597 -2.48 -3.22 29.69
N ALA A 598 -3.57 -3.74 29.12
CA ALA A 598 -4.86 -3.04 29.03
C ALA A 598 -5.53 -2.79 30.39
N SER A 599 -5.18 -3.58 31.42
CA SER A 599 -5.61 -3.35 32.80
C SER A 599 -4.79 -2.28 33.52
N ARG A 600 -3.62 -1.89 32.98
CA ARG A 600 -2.66 -0.98 33.60
C ARG A 600 -2.57 0.37 32.90
N TRP A 601 -2.68 0.39 31.58
CA TRP A 601 -2.49 1.57 30.74
C TRP A 601 -3.69 1.84 29.84
N LEU A 602 -4.01 3.12 29.65
CA LEU A 602 -4.99 3.57 28.68
C LEU A 602 -4.41 3.49 27.26
N ARG A 603 -5.23 3.01 26.33
CA ARG A 603 -4.92 2.95 24.89
C ARG A 603 -5.11 4.29 24.18
N ALA A 604 -5.93 5.17 24.74
CA ALA A 604 -6.08 6.56 24.33
C ALA A 604 -6.78 7.37 25.43
N VAL A 605 -6.67 8.70 25.33
CA VAL A 605 -7.57 9.65 26.00
C VAL A 605 -8.54 10.18 24.94
N GLY A 606 -9.83 9.94 25.14
CA GLY A 606 -10.86 10.35 24.18
C GLY A 606 -11.09 11.86 24.20
N SER A 607 -11.16 12.47 23.02
CA SER A 607 -11.45 13.91 22.89
C SER A 607 -12.86 14.30 23.34
N GLU A 608 -13.77 13.32 23.47
CA GLU A 608 -15.17 13.53 23.85
C GLU A 608 -15.48 12.90 25.21
N ALA A 609 -14.99 11.67 25.44
CA ALA A 609 -15.14 10.98 26.72
C ALA A 609 -14.13 9.84 26.86
N THR A 610 -13.69 9.58 28.09
CA THR A 610 -12.86 8.42 28.46
C THR A 610 -13.53 7.66 29.60
N TRP A 611 -13.66 6.33 29.47
CA TRP A 611 -14.17 5.43 30.48
C TRP A 611 -13.04 4.58 31.05
N ILE A 612 -12.92 4.59 32.37
CA ILE A 612 -11.85 3.95 33.13
C ILE A 612 -12.47 2.84 33.97
N GLY A 613 -12.18 1.58 33.65
CA GLY A 613 -12.70 0.43 34.37
C GLY A 613 -11.99 0.18 35.71
N ALA A 614 -12.53 -0.74 36.50
CA ALA A 614 -12.05 -1.02 37.85
C ALA A 614 -10.53 -1.30 37.95
N PRO A 615 -9.90 -2.08 37.05
CA PRO A 615 -8.46 -2.35 37.14
C PRO A 615 -7.61 -1.09 37.00
N LEU A 616 -7.96 -0.20 36.05
CA LEU A 616 -7.26 1.07 35.85
C LEU A 616 -7.53 2.05 37.00
N LEU A 617 -8.76 2.08 37.53
CA LEU A 617 -9.11 2.95 38.66
C LEU A 617 -8.27 2.68 39.92
N ALA A 618 -7.82 1.44 40.11
CA ALA A 618 -6.92 1.08 41.21
C ALA A 618 -5.53 1.74 41.10
N HIS A 619 -5.19 2.30 39.94
CA HIS A 619 -3.94 3.00 39.69
C HIS A 619 -4.06 4.54 39.72
N LEU A 620 -5.27 5.08 39.90
CA LEU A 620 -5.50 6.51 40.10
C LEU A 620 -5.55 6.87 41.58
N ASP A 621 -4.53 7.60 42.05
CA ASP A 621 -4.49 8.14 43.40
C ASP A 621 -5.52 9.28 43.62
N ALA A 622 -5.67 9.69 44.88
CA ALA A 622 -6.64 10.71 45.28
C ALA A 622 -6.34 12.08 44.64
N ASP A 623 -5.06 12.43 44.47
CA ASP A 623 -4.63 13.69 43.88
C ASP A 623 -4.94 13.75 42.38
N SER A 624 -4.73 12.65 41.65
CA SER A 624 -5.08 12.54 40.22
C SER A 624 -6.58 12.64 40.03
N ARG A 625 -7.37 11.96 40.88
CA ARG A 625 -8.84 12.08 40.88
C ARG A 625 -9.31 13.51 41.16
N LYS A 626 -8.65 14.20 42.09
CA LYS A 626 -8.92 15.61 42.39
C LYS A 626 -8.59 16.51 41.20
N ARG A 627 -7.43 16.32 40.55
CA ARG A 627 -7.06 17.04 39.32
C ARG A 627 -8.06 16.78 38.20
N LEU A 628 -8.49 15.53 37.98
CA LEU A 628 -9.51 15.21 36.98
C LEU A 628 -10.81 15.98 37.21
N ALA A 629 -11.30 16.04 38.45
CA ALA A 629 -12.50 16.80 38.78
C ALA A 629 -12.36 18.33 38.58
N GLN A 630 -11.13 18.85 38.43
CA GLN A 630 -10.89 20.26 38.12
C GLN A 630 -10.99 20.55 36.62
N VAL A 631 -10.56 19.61 35.76
CA VAL A 631 -10.42 19.81 34.30
C VAL A 631 -11.46 19.06 33.47
N ALA A 632 -12.26 18.21 34.11
CA ALA A 632 -13.25 17.36 33.46
C ALA A 632 -14.52 17.19 34.29
N ASP A 633 -15.61 16.85 33.61
CA ASP A 633 -16.83 16.35 34.22
C ASP A 633 -16.69 14.85 34.47
N VAL A 634 -16.64 14.50 35.76
CA VAL A 634 -16.37 13.14 36.21
C VAL A 634 -17.65 12.49 36.70
N ARG A 635 -18.07 11.41 36.06
CA ARG A 635 -19.30 10.66 36.39
C ARG A 635 -18.96 9.24 36.83
N PRO A 636 -19.21 8.87 38.11
CA PRO A 636 -18.97 7.51 38.57
C PRO A 636 -20.09 6.56 38.10
N GLY A 637 -19.73 5.33 37.73
CA GLY A 637 -20.63 4.20 37.57
C GLY A 637 -20.25 3.03 38.48
N THR A 638 -20.85 1.86 38.30
CA THR A 638 -20.58 0.70 39.16
C THR A 638 -19.21 0.10 38.83
N GLY A 639 -18.16 0.55 39.51
CA GLY A 639 -16.79 0.06 39.30
C GLY A 639 -16.09 0.67 38.09
N TRP A 640 -16.61 1.76 37.53
CA TRP A 640 -15.97 2.52 36.45
C TRP A 640 -16.17 4.02 36.62
N LEU A 641 -15.42 4.82 35.86
CA LEU A 641 -15.46 6.28 35.87
C LEU A 641 -15.49 6.81 34.43
N ARG A 642 -16.44 7.70 34.11
CA ARG A 642 -16.44 8.47 32.86
C ARG A 642 -15.86 9.86 33.11
N VAL A 643 -14.96 10.27 32.23
CA VAL A 643 -14.28 11.56 32.23
C VAL A 643 -14.61 12.26 30.92
N GLU A 644 -15.34 13.37 30.98
CA GLU A 644 -15.65 14.21 29.82
C GLU A 644 -14.88 15.54 29.92
N PRO A 645 -14.13 15.95 28.89
CA PRO A 645 -13.52 17.28 28.87
C PRO A 645 -14.57 18.38 29.05
N ARG A 646 -14.31 19.37 29.92
CA ARG A 646 -15.18 20.55 29.99
C ARG A 646 -14.95 21.44 28.77
N PRO A 647 -15.98 22.19 28.32
CA PRO A 647 -15.80 23.14 27.22
C PRO A 647 -14.66 24.13 27.51
N GLY A 648 -13.64 24.16 26.64
CA GLY A 648 -12.49 25.06 26.74
C GLY A 648 -11.26 24.48 27.46
N GLU A 649 -11.39 23.34 28.15
CA GLU A 649 -10.24 22.67 28.77
C GLU A 649 -9.43 21.90 27.72
N SER A 650 -8.11 21.88 27.86
CA SER A 650 -7.25 21.19 26.91
C SER A 650 -7.17 19.69 27.21
N LEU A 651 -7.06 18.87 26.17
CA LEU A 651 -6.79 17.43 26.36
C LEU A 651 -5.47 17.18 27.10
N THR A 652 -4.51 18.08 26.96
CA THR A 652 -3.23 18.04 27.68
C THR A 652 -3.42 18.04 29.20
N GLU A 653 -4.32 18.87 29.73
CA GLU A 653 -4.60 18.94 31.17
C GLU A 653 -5.26 17.65 31.68
N ILE A 654 -6.13 17.06 30.87
CA ILE A 654 -6.76 15.76 31.17
C ILE A 654 -5.71 14.65 31.15
N GLU A 655 -4.83 14.63 30.15
CA GLU A 655 -3.72 13.67 30.08
C GLU A 655 -2.78 13.80 31.27
N GLN A 656 -2.47 15.02 31.71
CA GLN A 656 -1.67 15.25 32.91
C GLN A 656 -2.36 14.71 34.16
N ALA A 657 -3.68 14.90 34.27
CA ALA A 657 -4.47 14.32 35.35
C ALA A 657 -4.56 12.78 35.27
N LEU A 658 -4.46 12.21 34.06
CA LEU A 658 -4.42 10.76 33.79
C LEU A 658 -3.00 10.19 33.66
N ALA A 659 -1.94 10.95 33.95
CA ALA A 659 -0.57 10.56 33.60
C ALA A 659 -0.12 9.22 34.21
N ALA A 660 -0.68 8.83 35.37
CA ALA A 660 -0.43 7.55 36.03
C ALA A 660 -1.01 6.33 35.28
N LEU A 661 -1.93 6.56 34.34
CA LEU A 661 -2.53 5.57 33.45
C LEU A 661 -1.99 5.66 32.02
N LEU A 662 -1.05 6.56 31.74
CA LEU A 662 -0.39 6.67 30.45
C LEU A 662 1.01 6.07 30.54
N PRO A 663 1.38 5.13 29.66
CA PRO A 663 2.68 4.47 29.76
C PRO A 663 3.81 5.48 29.56
N GLU A 664 4.87 5.30 30.35
CA GLU A 664 6.12 6.02 30.12
C GLU A 664 6.89 5.31 28.99
N ARG A 665 7.56 6.10 28.15
CA ARG A 665 8.40 5.58 27.07
C ARG A 665 9.68 4.94 27.60
#